data_AF-A0A0F7ZXM9-F1
#
_entry.id   AF-A0A0F7ZXM9-F1
#
_cell.length_a   1.000
_cell.length_b   1.000
_cell.length_c   1.000
_cell.angle_alpha   90.00
_cell.angle_beta   90.00
_cell.angle_gamma   90.00
#
_symmetry.space_group_name_H-M   'P 1'
#
loop_
_entity.id
_entity.type
_entity.pdbx_description
1 polymer ?
#
loop_
_entity_poly.entity_id
_entity_poly.type
_entity_poly.pdbx_seq_one_letter_code
_entity_poly.pdbx_strand_id
1 'polypeptide(L)'
;MDEHAGEERGRDDRASRDVESLVAWTSNSLETDARPNDPAVDALLRFCYFMITEDFGAGSASSTMLVYFSGVRGLSWPDGREYLRPYRFTPILARFIYCTRLIFLEAVLPRFLHGRISTVHRARHGLLKTLNILRRRYMCDGTLSPMGEFLSLLAYGSALRRSQGPTFHFHWSDDGEVLSWDGTQQLSMNNFRALARNVLDSATSCSARLMYDWEPAYPNLGGIHDRMSNTTPGYSFVQDPDNNLKDAYLDLLLRACVSPVDGLLHTGTHGQGTWDVRAAQAYLDAHDDFLRMLMVLCNLDGGQCARITELSTLEHCNTPSRSRGIYIWGAKICSVTRHHKSRRRTNREFYVARFFSFPVSMLIFQYLVYIRPTVYAILRKCFHRERKDALLFLPLSRGAELRRHCSATPGIPAGLGAQLYRQVSVAITERHVSTVAVPFDRFDDATAAAGDGVAFAWQSGHRPFERHTTYGLDGAFPDQLQPALLQVYAKVSKSWHDFLWRRGTDLRCVDDGAEIDDAADATIHPESLSRKRPYPMSPSSQQLPSKIAKISSGTITDPVDTGVITRLGYSTLLAAGAGEEADGIGDEEPAAQADIPTPSAINRAPPYLVQQAQPAAADVLSDAPLTISPFVYSSQLNLVVCIDCKVAIVAMEAKGHLNHLRHRRIFAPSQRNDILDRILSIPDIIKDQAELQQRVPPLPSTNPIPYIKPPMHDGLGCNQCPYVVRDIRRMQEHCRTEHSWVNDWKKGGDVARRAREQRESRPWRTGVSCQRLCNWGYGNRWFEVSRPEGII
;
A
#
# COMPACT_ATOMS: atom_id res chain seq x y z
N MET A 1 5.93 33.91 -61.89
CA MET A 1 5.93 35.38 -61.81
C MET A 1 5.13 35.88 -60.62
N ASP A 2 5.73 36.10 -59.44
CA ASP A 2 6.80 35.31 -58.78
C ASP A 2 6.86 35.64 -57.27
N GLU A 3 7.66 34.85 -56.57
CA GLU A 3 7.91 34.77 -55.14
C GLU A 3 8.04 36.13 -54.40
N HIS A 4 7.31 36.29 -53.28
CA HIS A 4 7.67 37.20 -52.17
C HIS A 4 7.02 36.72 -50.85
N ALA A 5 7.83 36.27 -49.89
CA ALA A 5 7.42 36.03 -48.50
C ALA A 5 8.67 36.16 -47.59
N GLY A 6 8.61 37.09 -46.64
CA GLY A 6 9.78 37.57 -45.88
C GLY A 6 10.01 36.93 -44.51
N GLU A 7 11.17 37.27 -43.97
CA GLU A 7 11.75 36.87 -42.68
C GLU A 7 10.86 37.10 -41.44
N GLU A 8 10.89 36.18 -40.47
CA GLU A 8 10.85 36.55 -39.05
C GLU A 8 11.50 35.47 -38.15
N ARG A 9 12.73 35.71 -37.65
CA ARG A 9 13.35 34.85 -36.61
C ARG A 9 14.54 35.53 -35.91
N GLY A 10 14.44 35.80 -34.59
CA GLY A 10 15.64 36.13 -33.79
C GLY A 10 15.42 36.95 -32.51
N ARG A 11 15.00 36.31 -31.40
CA ARG A 11 15.16 36.82 -30.01
C ARG A 11 14.81 35.73 -28.98
N ASP A 12 15.82 35.14 -28.31
CA ASP A 12 15.67 34.63 -26.92
C ASP A 12 16.97 34.32 -26.16
N ASP A 13 18.16 34.46 -26.76
CA ASP A 13 19.45 34.12 -26.13
C ASP A 13 19.97 35.16 -25.08
N ARG A 14 19.19 35.43 -24.02
CA ARG A 14 19.63 36.31 -22.91
C ARG A 14 19.36 35.87 -21.48
N ALA A 15 18.64 34.77 -21.26
CA ALA A 15 18.22 34.35 -19.91
C ALA A 15 19.20 33.43 -19.13
N SER A 16 20.41 33.17 -19.66
CA SER A 16 21.26 32.05 -19.20
C SER A 16 22.53 32.42 -18.41
N ARG A 17 22.72 33.67 -17.95
CA ARG A 17 23.99 34.09 -17.29
C ARG A 17 23.90 34.52 -15.82
N ASP A 18 22.73 34.86 -15.29
CA ASP A 18 22.62 35.47 -13.95
C ASP A 18 22.51 34.46 -12.77
N VAL A 19 22.90 33.20 -12.98
CA VAL A 19 22.70 32.11 -12.00
C VAL A 19 23.98 31.72 -11.25
N GLU A 20 25.17 31.95 -11.81
CA GLU A 20 26.44 31.46 -11.23
C GLU A 20 26.93 32.30 -10.03
N SER A 21 26.53 33.57 -9.92
CA SER A 21 27.09 34.52 -8.94
C SER A 21 26.64 34.34 -7.48
N LEU A 22 25.80 33.35 -7.16
CA LEU A 22 25.14 33.21 -5.85
C LEU A 22 25.40 31.89 -5.10
N VAL A 23 26.33 31.06 -5.60
CA VAL A 23 26.67 29.76 -5.00
C VAL A 23 27.82 29.85 -3.98
N ALA A 24 28.55 30.98 -3.95
CA ALA A 24 29.61 31.21 -2.98
C ALA A 24 29.07 31.58 -1.59
N TRP A 25 28.78 30.56 -0.75
CA TRP A 25 29.08 30.44 0.69
C TRP A 25 28.40 29.18 1.27
N THR A 26 28.88 28.68 2.41
CA THR A 26 28.37 27.48 3.14
C THR A 26 28.65 26.09 2.57
N SER A 27 29.86 25.85 2.06
CA SER A 27 30.44 24.50 2.05
C SER A 27 31.04 24.16 3.43
N ASN A 28 30.41 23.24 4.16
CA ASN A 28 31.10 22.41 5.17
C ASN A 28 30.29 21.13 5.47
N SER A 29 30.98 20.13 6.03
CA SER A 29 30.47 18.81 6.47
C SER A 29 29.46 18.10 5.54
N LEU A 30 29.96 17.28 4.63
CA LEU A 30 29.46 15.92 4.39
C LEU A 30 30.63 15.01 4.03
N GLU A 31 30.57 13.75 4.43
CA GLU A 31 31.67 12.79 4.30
C GLU A 31 31.81 12.22 2.88
N THR A 32 32.99 11.67 2.58
CA THR A 32 33.40 11.19 1.26
C THR A 32 32.74 9.85 0.89
N ASP A 33 31.55 9.90 0.30
CA ASP A 33 30.83 8.75 -0.29
C ASP A 33 31.21 8.56 -1.78
N ALA A 34 32.51 8.58 -2.10
CA ALA A 34 33.02 8.57 -3.48
C ALA A 34 33.31 7.16 -4.00
N ARG A 35 32.56 6.71 -5.02
CA ARG A 35 32.90 5.52 -5.81
C ARG A 35 34.04 5.79 -6.80
N PRO A 36 34.82 4.77 -7.22
CA PRO A 36 35.68 4.87 -8.40
C PRO A 36 34.88 5.33 -9.62
N ASN A 37 35.48 6.24 -10.40
CA ASN A 37 34.84 6.88 -11.56
C ASN A 37 34.95 5.99 -12.80
N ASP A 38 34.19 4.89 -12.84
CA ASP A 38 34.25 3.87 -13.89
C ASP A 38 33.74 4.38 -15.27
N PRO A 39 34.60 4.42 -16.31
CA PRO A 39 34.24 4.73 -17.69
C PRO A 39 33.05 3.96 -18.27
N ALA A 40 32.92 2.68 -17.94
CA ALA A 40 31.90 1.79 -18.50
C ALA A 40 30.53 2.07 -17.86
N VAL A 41 30.50 2.34 -16.56
CA VAL A 41 29.27 2.75 -15.84
C VAL A 41 28.76 4.09 -16.35
N ASP A 42 29.63 5.09 -16.58
CA ASP A 42 29.22 6.38 -17.15
C ASP A 42 28.65 6.24 -18.58
N ALA A 43 29.30 5.42 -19.42
CA ALA A 43 28.83 5.15 -20.77
C ALA A 43 27.48 4.39 -20.77
N LEU A 44 27.35 3.38 -19.90
CA LEU A 44 26.12 2.61 -19.73
C LEU A 44 24.99 3.49 -19.19
N LEU A 45 25.24 4.34 -18.19
CA LEU A 45 24.25 5.28 -17.66
C LEU A 45 23.77 6.26 -18.73
N ARG A 46 24.69 6.80 -19.55
CA ARG A 46 24.34 7.69 -20.68
C ARG A 46 23.49 6.99 -21.73
N PHE A 47 23.84 5.77 -22.11
CA PHE A 47 23.07 4.96 -23.06
C PHE A 47 21.69 4.59 -22.49
N CYS A 48 21.62 4.15 -21.23
CA CYS A 48 20.38 3.88 -20.52
C CYS A 48 19.51 5.12 -20.35
N TYR A 49 20.09 6.30 -20.13
CA TYR A 49 19.35 7.56 -20.09
C TYR A 49 18.76 7.93 -21.45
N PHE A 50 19.57 7.87 -22.52
CA PHE A 50 19.10 8.08 -23.89
C PHE A 50 17.90 7.19 -24.24
N MET A 51 18.00 5.88 -23.95
CA MET A 51 16.93 4.90 -24.16
C MET A 51 15.60 5.27 -23.47
N ILE A 52 15.63 5.90 -22.29
CA ILE A 52 14.42 6.22 -21.52
C ILE A 52 13.86 7.62 -21.80
N THR A 53 14.63 8.49 -22.45
CA THR A 53 14.20 9.83 -22.91
C THR A 53 14.09 9.93 -24.43
N GLU A 54 14.01 8.80 -25.12
CA GLU A 54 13.76 8.71 -26.55
C GLU A 54 12.37 9.28 -26.87
N ASP A 55 12.29 10.32 -27.72
CA ASP A 55 11.03 10.90 -28.19
C ASP A 55 10.48 10.09 -29.39
N PHE A 56 9.16 9.96 -29.55
CA PHE A 56 8.55 9.08 -30.57
C PHE A 56 8.81 9.52 -32.02
N GLY A 57 9.53 8.68 -32.79
CA GLY A 57 9.65 8.80 -34.24
C GLY A 57 8.29 8.66 -34.94
N ALA A 58 7.95 9.64 -35.78
CA ALA A 58 6.65 9.76 -36.47
C ALA A 58 5.41 9.63 -35.56
N GLY A 59 5.56 9.92 -34.25
CA GLY A 59 4.49 9.76 -33.26
C GLY A 59 4.17 8.30 -32.87
N SER A 60 4.89 7.30 -33.41
CA SER A 60 4.69 5.90 -33.04
C SER A 60 5.53 5.53 -31.81
N ALA A 61 4.89 5.00 -30.77
CA ALA A 61 5.60 4.53 -29.58
C ALA A 61 6.59 3.39 -29.90
N SER A 62 6.26 2.52 -30.85
CA SER A 62 7.08 1.36 -31.26
C SER A 62 8.33 1.74 -32.07
N SER A 63 8.53 3.03 -32.37
CA SER A 63 9.81 3.52 -32.90
C SER A 63 10.92 3.48 -31.85
N THR A 64 10.57 3.64 -30.57
CA THR A 64 11.52 3.70 -29.46
C THR A 64 11.99 2.31 -29.07
N MET A 65 13.30 2.15 -28.85
CA MET A 65 13.93 0.84 -28.68
C MET A 65 13.42 0.12 -27.42
N LEU A 66 13.12 0.85 -26.34
CA LEU A 66 12.57 0.27 -25.12
C LEU A 66 11.11 -0.19 -25.25
N VAL A 67 10.26 0.56 -25.97
CA VAL A 67 8.87 0.13 -26.22
C VAL A 67 8.87 -1.09 -27.15
N TYR A 68 9.64 -1.04 -28.24
CA TYR A 68 9.82 -2.17 -29.15
C TYR A 68 10.29 -3.43 -28.42
N PHE A 69 11.37 -3.34 -27.63
CA PHE A 69 11.87 -4.46 -26.84
C PHE A 69 10.84 -4.96 -25.81
N SER A 70 10.06 -4.06 -25.19
CA SER A 70 8.97 -4.48 -24.30
C SER A 70 7.89 -5.30 -25.04
N GLY A 71 7.60 -4.97 -26.31
CA GLY A 71 6.71 -5.73 -27.18
C GLY A 71 7.25 -7.13 -27.47
N VAL A 72 8.55 -7.27 -27.76
CA VAL A 72 9.22 -8.58 -27.92
C VAL A 72 9.17 -9.38 -26.61
N ARG A 73 9.33 -8.73 -25.44
CA ARG A 73 9.11 -9.36 -24.13
C ARG A 73 7.63 -9.67 -23.83
N GLY A 74 6.71 -9.32 -24.72
CA GLY A 74 5.30 -9.73 -24.72
C GLY A 74 5.04 -11.06 -25.43
N LEU A 75 6.06 -11.73 -25.99
CA LEU A 75 5.93 -13.04 -26.65
C LEU A 75 6.23 -14.22 -25.70
N SER A 76 5.65 -15.39 -26.01
CA SER A 76 5.83 -16.64 -25.25
C SER A 76 7.22 -17.25 -25.42
N TRP A 77 7.92 -17.56 -24.33
CA TRP A 77 9.16 -18.34 -24.40
C TRP A 77 8.86 -19.85 -24.58
N PRO A 78 9.65 -20.63 -25.35
CA PRO A 78 10.82 -20.20 -26.12
C PRO A 78 10.49 -19.58 -27.49
N ASP A 79 9.57 -20.17 -28.24
CA ASP A 79 9.43 -19.98 -29.70
C ASP A 79 8.72 -18.69 -30.16
N GLY A 80 8.26 -17.83 -29.25
CA GLY A 80 7.56 -16.59 -29.57
C GLY A 80 6.13 -16.72 -30.14
N ARG A 81 5.61 -17.95 -30.28
CA ARG A 81 4.36 -18.27 -31.01
C ARG A 81 3.07 -17.62 -30.46
N GLU A 82 3.00 -17.30 -29.17
CA GLU A 82 1.82 -16.70 -28.53
C GLU A 82 2.10 -15.34 -27.89
N TYR A 83 1.10 -14.47 -27.84
CA TYR A 83 1.13 -13.25 -27.04
C TYR A 83 0.83 -13.52 -25.56
N LEU A 84 1.68 -13.00 -24.67
CA LEU A 84 1.50 -13.08 -23.23
C LEU A 84 0.24 -12.32 -22.79
N ARG A 85 -0.74 -13.06 -22.26
CA ARG A 85 -1.96 -12.48 -21.66
C ARG A 85 -1.61 -11.38 -20.63
N PRO A 86 -2.39 -10.28 -20.53
CA PRO A 86 -2.20 -9.17 -19.61
C PRO A 86 -1.74 -9.53 -18.18
N TYR A 87 -2.24 -10.61 -17.58
CA TYR A 87 -1.75 -11.12 -16.30
C TYR A 87 -0.23 -11.44 -16.27
N ARG A 88 0.33 -12.06 -17.33
CA ARG A 88 1.76 -12.38 -17.47
C ARG A 88 2.59 -11.20 -17.99
N PHE A 89 2.01 -10.32 -18.82
CA PHE A 89 2.75 -9.19 -19.41
C PHE A 89 2.87 -7.96 -18.50
N THR A 90 1.83 -7.63 -17.72
CA THR A 90 1.86 -6.44 -16.85
C THR A 90 2.95 -6.45 -15.75
N PRO A 91 3.40 -7.59 -15.18
CA PRO A 91 4.60 -7.63 -14.34
C PRO A 91 5.90 -7.25 -15.07
N ILE A 92 6.01 -7.52 -16.37
CA ILE A 92 7.18 -7.19 -17.18
C ILE A 92 7.25 -5.66 -17.38
N LEU A 93 6.14 -5.04 -17.79
CA LEU A 93 6.02 -3.58 -17.85
C LEU A 93 6.33 -2.91 -16.49
N ALA A 94 5.88 -3.51 -15.38
CA ALA A 94 6.17 -3.00 -14.04
C ALA A 94 7.68 -3.05 -13.68
N ARG A 95 8.44 -4.04 -14.18
CA ARG A 95 9.91 -4.07 -14.06
C ARG A 95 10.55 -2.96 -14.88
N PHE A 96 10.17 -2.79 -16.16
CA PHE A 96 10.68 -1.70 -17.01
C PHE A 96 10.43 -0.31 -16.39
N ILE A 97 9.23 -0.05 -15.87
CA ILE A 97 8.88 1.20 -15.18
C ILE A 97 9.75 1.41 -13.94
N TYR A 98 10.07 0.37 -13.18
CA TYR A 98 10.92 0.49 -12.00
C TYR A 98 12.37 0.80 -12.36
N CYS A 99 12.99 0.02 -13.25
CA CYS A 99 14.38 0.24 -13.68
C CYS A 99 14.54 1.61 -14.34
N THR A 100 13.61 1.99 -15.22
CA THR A 100 13.57 3.32 -15.85
C THR A 100 13.57 4.45 -14.81
N ARG A 101 12.79 4.31 -13.72
CA ARG A 101 12.75 5.33 -12.65
C ARG A 101 14.04 5.41 -11.84
N LEU A 102 14.76 4.29 -11.64
CA LEU A 102 16.07 4.32 -10.99
C LEU A 102 17.12 4.98 -11.89
N ILE A 103 17.22 4.55 -13.15
CA ILE A 103 18.13 5.11 -14.16
C ILE A 103 17.88 6.62 -14.32
N PHE A 104 16.61 7.04 -14.41
CA PHE A 104 16.24 8.45 -14.50
C PHE A 104 16.62 9.25 -13.24
N LEU A 105 16.47 8.66 -12.05
CA LEU A 105 16.83 9.34 -10.81
C LEU A 105 18.35 9.52 -10.68
N GLU A 106 19.15 8.53 -11.07
CA GLU A 106 20.62 8.67 -11.04
C GLU A 106 21.10 9.62 -12.14
N ALA A 107 20.58 9.52 -13.37
CA ALA A 107 20.99 10.41 -14.46
C ALA A 107 20.57 11.89 -14.27
N VAL A 108 19.53 12.18 -13.47
CA VAL A 108 19.02 13.55 -13.25
C VAL A 108 19.37 14.12 -11.87
N LEU A 109 19.52 13.28 -10.85
CA LEU A 109 19.86 13.64 -9.47
C LEU A 109 20.88 12.63 -8.89
N PRO A 110 22.07 12.48 -9.49
CA PRO A 110 23.01 11.41 -9.15
C PRO A 110 23.40 11.45 -7.68
N ARG A 111 23.43 10.29 -7.04
CA ARG A 111 23.99 10.13 -5.70
C ARG A 111 25.50 10.40 -5.73
N PHE A 112 26.17 9.96 -6.78
CA PHE A 112 27.64 10.01 -6.92
C PHE A 112 28.08 11.07 -7.95
N LEU A 113 29.40 11.17 -8.18
CA LEU A 113 29.96 11.98 -9.28
C LEU A 113 30.11 11.10 -10.52
N HIS A 114 29.66 11.58 -11.68
CA HIS A 114 29.85 10.92 -12.97
C HIS A 114 30.74 11.78 -13.88
N GLY A 115 32.03 11.47 -13.89
CA GLY A 115 33.08 12.34 -14.42
C GLY A 115 33.14 12.44 -15.94
N ARG A 116 32.83 11.37 -16.69
CA ARG A 116 32.85 11.38 -18.17
C ARG A 116 31.61 12.04 -18.79
N ILE A 117 30.54 12.19 -18.02
CA ILE A 117 29.33 12.93 -18.42
C ILE A 117 29.22 14.29 -17.70
N SER A 118 30.31 14.78 -17.09
CA SER A 118 30.40 16.07 -16.40
C SER A 118 29.27 16.35 -15.40
N THR A 119 28.66 15.29 -14.84
CA THR A 119 27.46 15.41 -14.03
C THR A 119 27.83 15.39 -12.55
N VAL A 120 27.80 16.58 -11.93
CA VAL A 120 28.09 16.79 -10.52
C VAL A 120 27.07 16.05 -9.65
N HIS A 121 27.52 15.50 -8.52
CA HIS A 121 26.65 14.92 -7.50
C HIS A 121 25.49 15.86 -7.13
N ARG A 122 24.32 15.30 -6.81
CA ARG A 122 23.10 16.06 -6.54
C ARG A 122 23.28 17.10 -5.42
N ALA A 123 22.97 18.36 -5.70
CA ALA A 123 23.02 19.44 -4.72
C ALA A 123 22.02 19.23 -3.56
N ARG A 124 22.34 19.67 -2.33
CA ARG A 124 21.44 19.54 -1.16
C ARG A 124 20.09 20.26 -1.33
N HIS A 125 20.05 21.27 -2.21
CA HIS A 125 18.89 22.14 -2.44
C HIS A 125 18.44 22.09 -3.90
N GLY A 126 17.22 22.56 -4.20
CA GLY A 126 16.73 22.67 -5.57
C GLY A 126 16.32 21.36 -6.26
N LEU A 127 16.72 20.18 -5.75
CA LEU A 127 16.42 18.83 -6.27
C LEU A 127 15.05 18.68 -6.95
N LEU A 128 13.98 19.11 -6.28
CA LEU A 128 12.60 18.98 -6.77
C LEU A 128 12.32 19.88 -7.99
N LYS A 129 12.99 21.02 -8.14
CA LYS A 129 12.90 21.90 -9.33
C LYS A 129 13.56 21.20 -10.52
N THR A 130 14.82 20.77 -10.37
CA THR A 130 15.59 20.03 -11.39
C THR A 130 14.82 18.81 -11.88
N LEU A 131 14.37 17.96 -10.95
CA LEU A 131 13.59 16.76 -11.28
C LEU A 131 12.26 17.07 -11.97
N ASN A 132 11.57 18.16 -11.60
CA ASN A 132 10.27 18.49 -12.22
C ASN A 132 10.38 18.82 -13.71
N ILE A 133 11.47 19.43 -14.16
CA ILE A 133 11.65 19.84 -15.56
C ILE A 133 11.61 18.60 -16.46
N LEU A 134 12.54 17.68 -16.24
CA LEU A 134 12.66 16.46 -17.05
C LEU A 134 11.54 15.45 -16.76
N ARG A 135 11.08 15.31 -15.50
CA ARG A 135 10.02 14.35 -15.16
C ARG A 135 8.70 14.70 -15.86
N ARG A 136 8.39 15.99 -16.05
CA ARG A 136 7.18 16.43 -16.78
C ARG A 136 7.22 16.08 -18.26
N ARG A 137 8.40 16.16 -18.90
CA ARG A 137 8.56 15.82 -20.33
C ARG A 137 8.60 14.30 -20.56
N TYR A 138 9.32 13.55 -19.74
CA TYR A 138 9.68 12.16 -20.07
C TYR A 138 9.07 11.09 -19.16
N MET A 139 8.56 11.43 -17.98
CA MET A 139 8.24 10.44 -16.93
C MET A 139 6.81 10.55 -16.36
N CYS A 140 5.90 11.20 -17.08
CA CYS A 140 4.50 11.33 -16.69
C CYS A 140 3.59 10.46 -17.56
N ASP A 141 2.36 10.23 -17.07
CA ASP A 141 1.28 9.64 -17.87
C ASP A 141 0.96 10.56 -19.07
N GLY A 142 0.71 9.98 -20.24
CA GLY A 142 0.41 10.71 -21.48
C GLY A 142 1.59 11.40 -22.18
N THR A 143 2.85 11.18 -21.80
CA THR A 143 4.02 11.71 -22.52
C THR A 143 4.39 10.85 -23.73
N LEU A 144 4.93 11.45 -24.80
CA LEU A 144 5.40 10.75 -26.01
C LEU A 144 6.81 10.16 -25.81
N SER A 145 6.95 9.35 -24.76
CA SER A 145 8.19 8.72 -24.30
C SER A 145 7.93 7.27 -23.82
N PRO A 146 8.98 6.42 -23.71
CA PRO A 146 8.83 5.04 -23.24
C PRO A 146 8.11 4.88 -21.90
N MET A 147 8.34 5.78 -20.93
CA MET A 147 7.61 5.74 -19.64
C MET A 147 6.13 6.07 -19.81
N GLY A 148 5.78 7.03 -20.68
CA GLY A 148 4.37 7.36 -20.97
C GLY A 148 3.62 6.17 -21.56
N GLU A 149 4.23 5.48 -22.53
CA GLU A 149 3.64 4.28 -23.11
C GLU A 149 3.61 3.11 -22.12
N PHE A 150 4.67 2.88 -21.32
CA PHE A 150 4.64 1.83 -20.30
C PHE A 150 3.54 2.06 -19.26
N LEU A 151 3.27 3.31 -18.88
CA LEU A 151 2.16 3.65 -17.99
C LEU A 151 0.80 3.39 -18.65
N SER A 152 0.63 3.80 -19.90
CA SER A 152 -0.55 3.54 -20.74
C SER A 152 -0.84 2.03 -20.86
N LEU A 153 0.14 1.25 -21.32
CA LEU A 153 0.04 -0.21 -21.48
C LEU A 153 -0.20 -0.93 -20.13
N LEU A 154 0.43 -0.48 -19.05
CA LEU A 154 0.23 -1.08 -17.72
C LEU A 154 -1.14 -0.71 -17.14
N ALA A 155 -1.69 0.46 -17.44
CA ALA A 155 -3.07 0.82 -17.09
C ALA A 155 -4.08 -0.02 -17.90
N TYR A 156 -3.92 -0.09 -19.22
CA TYR A 156 -4.76 -0.88 -20.14
C TYR A 156 -4.76 -2.38 -19.78
N GLY A 157 -3.57 -2.98 -19.66
CA GLY A 157 -3.41 -4.37 -19.22
C GLY A 157 -3.94 -4.62 -17.80
N SER A 158 -3.93 -3.61 -16.93
CA SER A 158 -4.54 -3.71 -15.59
C SER A 158 -6.06 -3.61 -15.60
N ALA A 159 -6.68 -3.00 -16.62
CA ALA A 159 -8.10 -3.07 -16.85
C ALA A 159 -8.51 -4.44 -17.42
N LEU A 160 -7.84 -4.90 -18.49
CA LEU A 160 -8.08 -6.22 -19.09
C LEU A 160 -7.87 -7.38 -18.09
N ARG A 161 -6.91 -7.28 -17.18
CA ARG A 161 -6.71 -8.28 -16.11
C ARG A 161 -7.93 -8.45 -15.19
N ARG A 162 -8.88 -7.49 -15.13
CA ARG A 162 -10.10 -7.62 -14.32
C ARG A 162 -11.20 -8.46 -14.99
N SER A 163 -11.14 -8.62 -16.31
CA SER A 163 -12.02 -9.55 -17.06
C SER A 163 -11.34 -10.90 -17.33
N GLN A 164 -10.10 -11.09 -16.90
CA GLN A 164 -9.46 -12.40 -16.84
C GLN A 164 -9.87 -13.11 -15.54
N GLY A 165 -10.28 -14.38 -15.66
CA GLY A 165 -10.59 -15.24 -14.53
C GLY A 165 -9.38 -15.52 -13.62
N PRO A 166 -9.58 -16.27 -12.52
CA PRO A 166 -8.51 -16.59 -11.60
C PRO A 166 -7.38 -17.36 -12.31
N THR A 167 -6.14 -17.13 -11.88
CA THR A 167 -4.94 -17.75 -12.49
C THR A 167 -4.92 -19.27 -12.34
N PHE A 168 -5.51 -19.77 -11.26
CA PHE A 168 -5.69 -21.20 -10.96
C PHE A 168 -7.18 -21.45 -10.81
N HIS A 169 -7.66 -22.57 -11.36
CA HIS A 169 -9.00 -23.07 -11.08
C HIS A 169 -8.86 -24.22 -10.10
N PHE A 170 -9.45 -24.06 -8.92
CA PHE A 170 -9.40 -25.05 -7.86
C PHE A 170 -10.65 -25.91 -7.89
N HIS A 171 -10.46 -27.23 -7.85
CA HIS A 171 -11.53 -28.21 -7.78
C HIS A 171 -11.30 -29.07 -6.54
N TRP A 172 -12.30 -29.06 -5.65
CA TRP A 172 -12.35 -29.94 -4.49
C TRP A 172 -12.96 -31.28 -4.88
N SER A 173 -12.51 -32.36 -4.25
CA SER A 173 -13.25 -33.62 -4.16
C SER A 173 -14.58 -33.42 -3.41
N ASP A 174 -15.53 -34.35 -3.58
CA ASP A 174 -16.86 -34.24 -2.96
C ASP A 174 -16.80 -34.19 -1.42
N ASP A 175 -15.93 -35.01 -0.82
CA ASP A 175 -15.60 -34.98 0.62
C ASP A 175 -14.91 -33.66 1.04
N GLY A 176 -14.24 -32.99 0.11
CA GLY A 176 -13.45 -31.79 0.33
C GLY A 176 -12.08 -32.01 0.94
N GLU A 177 -11.58 -33.24 1.06
CA GLU A 177 -10.24 -33.48 1.63
C GLU A 177 -9.13 -33.54 0.56
N VAL A 178 -9.43 -33.38 -0.72
CA VAL A 178 -8.46 -33.23 -1.82
C VAL A 178 -8.72 -31.95 -2.62
N LEU A 179 -7.69 -31.10 -2.70
CA LEU A 179 -7.66 -29.90 -3.52
C LEU A 179 -6.87 -30.17 -4.81
N SER A 180 -7.42 -29.83 -5.97
CA SER A 180 -6.77 -30.03 -7.28
C SER A 180 -6.76 -28.76 -8.13
N TRP A 181 -5.75 -28.61 -8.99
CA TRP A 181 -5.58 -27.48 -9.91
C TRP A 181 -4.77 -27.88 -11.16
N ASP A 182 -4.82 -27.02 -12.19
CA ASP A 182 -4.10 -27.15 -13.46
C ASP A 182 -4.20 -28.54 -14.12
N GLY A 183 -5.38 -29.18 -13.96
CA GLY A 183 -5.78 -30.46 -14.56
C GLY A 183 -5.01 -31.70 -14.10
N THR A 184 -3.94 -31.55 -13.32
CA THR A 184 -2.96 -32.62 -13.04
C THR A 184 -2.41 -32.62 -11.62
N GLN A 185 -2.41 -31.48 -10.92
CA GLN A 185 -1.84 -31.37 -9.59
C GLN A 185 -2.92 -31.53 -8.52
N GLN A 186 -2.61 -32.28 -7.46
CA GLN A 186 -3.52 -32.57 -6.36
C GLN A 186 -2.78 -32.51 -5.01
N LEU A 187 -3.49 -32.11 -3.96
CA LEU A 187 -3.01 -32.03 -2.59
C LEU A 187 -4.13 -32.47 -1.65
N SER A 188 -3.97 -33.62 -0.98
CA SER A 188 -4.85 -34.00 0.11
C SER A 188 -4.56 -33.16 1.36
N MET A 189 -5.58 -32.89 2.16
CA MET A 189 -5.41 -32.17 3.42
C MET A 189 -4.59 -32.98 4.43
N ASN A 190 -4.61 -34.31 4.35
CA ASN A 190 -3.70 -35.16 5.11
C ASN A 190 -2.23 -34.96 4.71
N ASN A 191 -1.92 -34.85 3.41
CA ASN A 191 -0.57 -34.52 2.94
C ASN A 191 -0.18 -33.09 3.34
N PHE A 192 -1.12 -32.15 3.34
CA PHE A 192 -0.88 -30.76 3.78
C PHE A 192 -0.57 -30.66 5.29
N ARG A 193 -1.37 -31.33 6.14
CA ARG A 193 -1.11 -31.43 7.59
C ARG A 193 0.18 -32.21 7.89
N ALA A 194 0.52 -33.22 7.08
CA ALA A 194 1.78 -33.95 7.19
C ALA A 194 3.00 -33.10 6.80
N LEU A 195 2.91 -32.29 5.74
CA LEU A 195 3.94 -31.31 5.38
C LEU A 195 4.25 -30.37 6.57
N ALA A 196 3.23 -29.80 7.20
CA ALA A 196 3.42 -28.90 8.33
C ALA A 196 4.08 -29.60 9.53
N ARG A 197 3.70 -30.84 9.83
CA ARG A 197 4.33 -31.67 10.87
C ARG A 197 5.78 -32.00 10.54
N ASN A 198 6.07 -32.55 9.36
CA ASN A 198 7.43 -32.92 8.95
C ASN A 198 8.42 -31.74 9.02
N VAL A 199 7.99 -30.52 8.66
CA VAL A 199 8.84 -29.32 8.79
C VAL A 199 8.97 -28.88 10.25
N LEU A 200 7.93 -29.03 11.08
CA LEU A 200 7.99 -28.75 12.52
C LEU A 200 8.95 -29.71 13.24
N ASP A 201 8.86 -31.00 12.95
CA ASP A 201 9.70 -32.04 13.54
C ASP A 201 11.18 -31.85 13.12
N SER A 202 11.42 -31.52 11.85
CA SER A 202 12.75 -31.19 11.32
C SER A 202 13.32 -29.92 11.94
N ALA A 203 12.52 -28.86 12.09
CA ALA A 203 12.94 -27.62 12.73
C ALA A 203 13.22 -27.81 14.23
N THR A 204 12.40 -28.61 14.92
CA THR A 204 12.57 -28.94 16.34
C THR A 204 13.85 -29.74 16.55
N SER A 205 14.09 -30.77 15.74
CA SER A 205 15.34 -31.56 15.76
C SER A 205 16.58 -30.70 15.50
N CYS A 206 16.50 -29.74 14.58
CA CYS A 206 17.60 -28.82 14.31
C CYS A 206 17.78 -27.77 15.43
N SER A 207 16.69 -27.31 16.05
CA SER A 207 16.73 -26.42 17.22
C SER A 207 17.40 -27.10 18.41
N ALA A 208 17.01 -28.35 18.72
CA ALA A 208 17.62 -29.15 19.78
C ALA A 208 19.14 -29.27 19.60
N ARG A 209 19.59 -29.66 18.40
CA ARG A 209 21.04 -29.70 18.08
C ARG A 209 21.72 -28.34 18.17
N LEU A 210 21.09 -27.25 17.71
CA LEU A 210 21.63 -25.89 17.87
C LEU A 210 21.64 -25.40 19.32
N MET A 211 20.80 -25.98 20.17
CA MET A 211 20.77 -25.81 21.63
C MET A 211 21.73 -26.77 22.36
N TYR A 212 22.47 -27.64 21.65
CA TYR A 212 23.28 -28.74 22.23
C TYR A 212 22.45 -29.64 23.17
N ASP A 213 21.24 -29.97 22.73
CA ASP A 213 20.20 -30.73 23.44
C ASP A 213 19.85 -30.20 24.85
N TRP A 214 20.18 -28.93 25.12
CA TRP A 214 19.80 -28.25 26.35
C TRP A 214 18.38 -27.71 26.28
N GLU A 215 17.52 -28.24 27.15
CA GLU A 215 16.18 -27.71 27.42
C GLU A 215 16.24 -26.69 28.57
N PRO A 216 16.21 -25.36 28.30
CA PRO A 216 15.93 -24.37 29.33
C PRO A 216 14.49 -24.51 29.84
N ALA A 217 14.23 -24.07 31.08
CA ALA A 217 12.89 -24.09 31.66
C ALA A 217 11.87 -23.35 30.76
N TYR A 218 10.68 -23.94 30.60
CA TYR A 218 9.65 -23.42 29.69
C TYR A 218 9.31 -21.95 29.99
N PRO A 219 9.44 -21.04 29.01
CA PRO A 219 9.23 -19.62 29.25
C PRO A 219 7.74 -19.31 29.46
N ASN A 220 7.41 -18.74 30.62
CA ASN A 220 6.07 -18.20 30.85
C ASN A 220 5.86 -16.94 30.00
N LEU A 221 5.39 -17.12 28.76
CA LEU A 221 5.10 -16.02 27.82
C LEU A 221 4.08 -14.99 28.36
N GLY A 222 3.30 -15.33 29.39
CA GLY A 222 2.41 -14.38 30.06
C GLY A 222 3.12 -13.42 31.02
N GLY A 223 4.30 -13.79 31.51
CA GLY A 223 5.15 -12.95 32.37
C GLY A 223 6.19 -12.13 31.61
N ILE A 224 6.32 -12.29 30.28
CA ILE A 224 7.34 -11.59 29.48
C ILE A 224 6.81 -10.23 29.02
N HIS A 225 7.52 -9.17 29.40
CA HIS A 225 7.23 -7.80 29.07
C HIS A 225 7.63 -7.48 27.61
N ASP A 226 6.67 -7.12 26.75
CA ASP A 226 6.94 -6.64 25.39
C ASP A 226 6.11 -5.40 25.06
N ARG A 227 6.76 -4.24 25.09
CA ARG A 227 6.09 -2.94 24.86
C ARG A 227 5.91 -2.71 23.37
N MET A 228 4.75 -3.09 22.83
CA MET A 228 4.40 -2.88 21.40
C MET A 228 4.55 -1.43 20.93
N SER A 229 4.28 -0.46 21.80
CA SER A 229 4.41 0.98 21.55
C SER A 229 5.85 1.50 21.58
N ASN A 230 6.82 0.73 22.08
CA ASN A 230 8.21 1.16 22.18
C ASN A 230 8.88 1.10 20.79
N THR A 231 9.36 2.25 20.31
CA THR A 231 10.05 2.45 19.03
C THR A 231 11.55 2.73 19.16
N THR A 232 12.13 2.63 20.36
CA THR A 232 13.56 2.87 20.60
C THR A 232 14.40 1.89 19.78
N PRO A 233 15.44 2.34 19.03
CA PRO A 233 16.30 1.45 18.26
C PRO A 233 16.98 0.38 19.13
N GLY A 234 17.12 -0.84 18.59
CA GLY A 234 17.66 -1.99 19.31
C GLY A 234 16.68 -2.72 20.21
N TYR A 235 15.49 -2.18 20.47
CA TYR A 235 14.52 -2.79 21.39
C TYR A 235 13.71 -3.96 20.79
N SER A 236 13.56 -5.01 21.58
CA SER A 236 12.53 -6.07 21.53
C SER A 236 12.38 -6.66 22.95
N PHE A 237 11.47 -7.61 23.17
CA PHE A 237 11.35 -8.33 24.44
C PHE A 237 12.66 -8.96 24.94
N VAL A 238 13.59 -9.33 24.04
CA VAL A 238 14.91 -9.90 24.42
C VAL A 238 15.84 -8.84 25.04
N GLN A 239 15.65 -7.55 24.69
CA GLN A 239 16.41 -6.42 25.22
C GLN A 239 15.63 -5.62 26.27
N ASP A 240 14.41 -6.02 26.62
CA ASP A 240 13.68 -5.39 27.72
C ASP A 240 14.29 -5.85 29.06
N PRO A 241 14.80 -4.94 29.91
CA PRO A 241 15.55 -5.30 31.11
C PRO A 241 14.72 -6.11 32.10
N ASP A 242 13.40 -5.89 32.12
CA ASP A 242 12.47 -6.54 33.05
C ASP A 242 12.41 -8.06 32.84
N ASN A 243 12.83 -8.55 31.66
CA ASN A 243 12.80 -9.97 31.29
C ASN A 243 14.11 -10.73 31.59
N ASN A 244 15.23 -10.04 31.83
CA ASN A 244 16.58 -10.63 32.01
C ASN A 244 17.09 -11.55 30.88
N LEU A 245 16.48 -11.53 29.68
CA LEU A 245 16.81 -12.45 28.57
C LEU A 245 18.09 -12.09 27.79
N LYS A 246 18.56 -10.84 27.87
CA LYS A 246 19.63 -10.28 27.03
C LYS A 246 20.91 -11.13 26.98
N ASP A 247 21.32 -11.66 28.12
CA ASP A 247 22.60 -12.37 28.29
C ASP A 247 22.40 -13.89 28.47
N ALA A 248 21.16 -14.38 28.39
CA ALA A 248 20.81 -15.80 28.57
C ALA A 248 21.42 -16.72 27.50
N TYR A 249 21.85 -16.18 26.36
CA TYR A 249 22.59 -16.92 25.34
C TYR A 249 23.98 -17.38 25.81
N LEU A 250 24.55 -16.79 26.87
CA LEU A 250 25.87 -17.17 27.39
C LEU A 250 25.87 -18.61 27.92
N ASP A 251 24.75 -19.10 28.46
CA ASP A 251 24.57 -20.50 28.82
C ASP A 251 24.72 -21.44 27.62
N LEU A 252 24.11 -21.09 26.49
CA LEU A 252 24.23 -21.86 25.25
C LEU A 252 25.65 -21.77 24.68
N LEU A 253 26.23 -20.57 24.64
CA LEU A 253 27.60 -20.37 24.14
C LEU A 253 28.63 -21.16 24.98
N LEU A 254 28.45 -21.23 26.31
CA LEU A 254 29.30 -22.04 27.18
C LEU A 254 29.18 -23.53 26.84
N ARG A 255 27.96 -24.06 26.70
CA ARG A 255 27.70 -25.46 26.30
C ARG A 255 28.31 -25.76 24.93
N ALA A 256 28.14 -24.86 23.98
CA ALA A 256 28.74 -24.95 22.65
C ALA A 256 30.28 -24.98 22.70
N CYS A 257 30.90 -24.19 23.58
CA CYS A 257 32.35 -24.22 23.78
C CYS A 257 32.89 -25.50 24.44
N VAL A 258 32.08 -26.26 25.18
CA VAL A 258 32.52 -27.45 25.95
C VAL A 258 31.89 -28.78 25.51
N SER A 259 31.12 -28.81 24.42
CA SER A 259 30.54 -30.06 23.90
C SER A 259 31.63 -31.09 23.57
N PRO A 260 31.51 -32.35 24.02
CA PRO A 260 32.53 -33.38 23.81
C PRO A 260 32.53 -33.97 22.39
N VAL A 261 31.54 -33.64 21.55
CA VAL A 261 31.39 -34.20 20.18
C VAL A 261 31.59 -33.12 19.11
N ASP A 262 30.95 -31.97 19.29
CA ASP A 262 30.90 -30.85 18.33
C ASP A 262 31.18 -29.50 19.01
N GLY A 263 32.11 -29.53 19.98
CA GLY A 263 32.57 -28.36 20.72
C GLY A 263 33.30 -27.34 19.86
N LEU A 264 33.01 -26.06 20.11
CA LEU A 264 33.57 -24.92 19.38
C LEU A 264 35.02 -24.57 19.79
N LEU A 265 35.59 -25.23 20.80
CA LEU A 265 36.97 -25.04 21.25
C LEU A 265 37.77 -26.34 21.17
N HIS A 266 38.97 -26.27 20.59
CA HIS A 266 39.99 -27.31 20.72
C HIS A 266 40.88 -27.03 21.94
N THR A 267 41.07 -28.03 22.79
CA THR A 267 42.06 -28.00 23.87
C THR A 267 43.46 -28.26 23.32
N GLY A 268 44.29 -27.23 23.20
CA GLY A 268 45.69 -27.38 22.78
C GLY A 268 46.56 -28.10 23.83
N THR A 269 47.72 -28.59 23.39
CA THR A 269 48.70 -29.35 24.21
C THR A 269 49.22 -28.62 25.46
N HIS A 270 49.01 -27.30 25.55
CA HIS A 270 49.42 -26.44 26.66
C HIS A 270 48.24 -25.82 27.42
N GLY A 271 47.03 -26.41 27.31
CA GLY A 271 45.83 -25.96 28.02
C GLY A 271 45.19 -24.67 27.48
N GLN A 272 45.78 -24.04 26.46
CA GLN A 272 45.15 -22.93 25.75
C GLN A 272 44.08 -23.46 24.79
N GLY A 273 42.83 -22.99 24.97
CA GLY A 273 41.73 -23.28 24.07
C GLY A 273 41.73 -22.38 22.84
N THR A 274 41.70 -22.96 21.64
CA THR A 274 41.56 -22.22 20.37
C THR A 274 40.21 -22.55 19.73
N TRP A 275 39.62 -21.60 18.98
CA TRP A 275 38.35 -21.84 18.31
C TRP A 275 38.49 -22.83 17.16
N ASP A 276 37.65 -23.87 17.13
CA ASP A 276 37.49 -24.69 15.93
C ASP A 276 36.65 -23.91 14.91
N VAL A 277 37.33 -23.37 13.90
CA VAL A 277 36.71 -22.64 12.79
C VAL A 277 35.81 -23.56 11.95
N ARG A 278 36.04 -24.89 11.92
CA ARG A 278 35.20 -25.87 11.22
C ARG A 278 33.91 -26.15 11.98
N ALA A 279 33.98 -26.46 13.28
CA ALA A 279 32.78 -26.60 14.11
C ALA A 279 31.96 -25.30 14.14
N ALA A 280 32.63 -24.14 14.26
CA ALA A 280 31.98 -22.83 14.18
C ALA A 280 31.28 -22.62 12.83
N GLN A 281 31.91 -22.94 11.70
CA GLN A 281 31.29 -22.87 10.38
C GLN A 281 30.11 -23.84 10.24
N ALA A 282 30.23 -25.07 10.76
CA ALA A 282 29.16 -26.06 10.74
C ALA A 282 27.94 -25.61 11.57
N TYR A 283 28.17 -24.91 12.70
CA TYR A 283 27.11 -24.28 13.48
C TYR A 283 26.43 -23.12 12.73
N LEU A 284 27.19 -22.33 11.96
CA LEU A 284 26.62 -21.28 11.08
C LEU A 284 25.78 -21.85 9.93
N ASP A 285 26.26 -22.90 9.26
CA ASP A 285 25.50 -23.57 8.19
C ASP A 285 24.23 -24.24 8.76
N ALA A 286 24.32 -24.86 9.94
CA ALA A 286 23.17 -25.42 10.68
C ALA A 286 22.13 -24.35 11.09
N HIS A 287 22.59 -23.19 11.56
CA HIS A 287 21.72 -22.04 11.82
C HIS A 287 20.95 -21.62 10.56
N ASP A 288 21.62 -21.56 9.41
CA ASP A 288 20.97 -21.15 8.16
C ASP A 288 19.94 -22.19 7.68
N ASP A 289 20.16 -23.49 7.92
CA ASP A 289 19.14 -24.53 7.67
C ASP A 289 17.95 -24.45 8.62
N PHE A 290 18.19 -24.23 9.91
CA PHE A 290 17.11 -23.97 10.86
C PHE A 290 16.31 -22.72 10.47
N LEU A 291 16.98 -21.64 10.04
CA LEU A 291 16.34 -20.40 9.63
C LEU A 291 15.50 -20.55 8.34
N ARG A 292 15.89 -21.45 7.41
CA ARG A 292 15.06 -21.87 6.26
C ARG A 292 13.76 -22.51 6.76
N MET A 293 13.84 -23.49 7.65
CA MET A 293 12.67 -24.21 8.16
C MET A 293 11.76 -23.31 9.03
N LEU A 294 12.34 -22.46 9.89
CA LEU A 294 11.60 -21.50 10.70
C LEU A 294 10.84 -20.49 9.83
N MET A 295 11.42 -20.05 8.70
CA MET A 295 10.72 -19.20 7.73
C MET A 295 9.54 -19.94 7.09
N VAL A 296 9.69 -21.22 6.73
CA VAL A 296 8.60 -22.03 6.19
C VAL A 296 7.48 -22.21 7.22
N LEU A 297 7.81 -22.55 8.47
CA LEU A 297 6.84 -22.64 9.57
C LEU A 297 6.07 -21.34 9.79
N CYS A 298 6.74 -20.19 9.76
CA CYS A 298 6.08 -18.89 9.88
C CYS A 298 5.07 -18.61 8.75
N ASN A 299 5.17 -19.28 7.60
CA ASN A 299 4.15 -19.23 6.54
C ASN A 299 3.05 -20.29 6.73
N LEU A 300 3.40 -21.52 7.11
CA LEU A 300 2.43 -22.63 7.27
C LEU A 300 1.52 -22.43 8.50
N ASP A 301 2.13 -22.14 9.65
CA ASP A 301 1.46 -21.96 10.93
C ASP A 301 0.71 -20.61 11.00
N GLY A 302 1.31 -19.55 10.43
CA GLY A 302 0.70 -18.22 10.32
C GLY A 302 -0.48 -18.10 9.34
N GLY A 303 -0.91 -19.21 8.71
CA GLY A 303 -2.10 -19.28 7.88
C GLY A 303 -2.04 -18.45 6.60
N GLN A 304 -3.00 -17.53 6.40
CA GLN A 304 -3.09 -16.78 5.14
C GLN A 304 -1.84 -15.94 4.87
N CYS A 305 -1.03 -16.47 3.96
CA CYS A 305 0.37 -16.15 3.77
C CYS A 305 0.64 -14.64 3.62
N ALA A 306 1.62 -14.13 4.38
CA ALA A 306 2.28 -12.88 4.03
C ALA A 306 2.92 -13.03 2.63
N ARG A 307 3.22 -11.95 1.91
CA ARG A 307 4.12 -12.10 0.76
C ARG A 307 5.49 -12.52 1.30
N ILE A 308 6.25 -13.35 0.57
CA ILE A 308 7.64 -13.67 1.00
C ILE A 308 8.44 -12.37 1.18
N THR A 309 8.22 -11.37 0.32
CA THR A 309 8.81 -10.02 0.40
C THR A 309 8.31 -9.16 1.58
N GLU A 310 7.28 -9.62 2.31
CA GLU A 310 6.83 -9.01 3.57
C GLU A 310 7.50 -9.74 4.73
N LEU A 311 7.50 -11.08 4.72
CA LEU A 311 8.16 -11.90 5.74
C LEU A 311 9.69 -11.69 5.79
N SER A 312 10.35 -11.62 4.63
CA SER A 312 11.79 -11.34 4.51
C SER A 312 12.18 -9.92 4.95
N THR A 313 11.20 -9.06 5.26
CA THR A 313 11.42 -7.71 5.78
C THR A 313 11.01 -7.56 7.25
N LEU A 314 10.67 -8.64 7.95
CA LEU A 314 10.54 -8.61 9.41
C LEU A 314 11.90 -8.30 10.04
N GLU A 315 11.91 -7.43 11.05
CA GLU A 315 13.08 -7.10 11.85
C GLU A 315 12.94 -7.75 13.24
N HIS A 316 14.02 -8.28 13.81
CA HIS A 316 13.97 -8.93 15.14
C HIS A 316 13.91 -7.91 16.29
N CYS A 317 14.52 -6.75 16.10
CA CYS A 317 14.48 -5.59 16.99
C CYS A 317 14.12 -4.32 16.19
N ASN A 318 13.77 -3.24 16.89
CA ASN A 318 13.49 -1.95 16.25
C ASN A 318 14.73 -1.35 15.58
N THR A 319 14.57 -0.70 14.44
CA THR A 319 15.60 0.14 13.78
C THR A 319 15.27 1.62 13.90
N PRO A 320 16.20 2.55 13.59
CA PRO A 320 15.91 4.00 13.55
C PRO A 320 14.83 4.44 12.54
N SER A 321 14.29 3.52 11.72
CA SER A 321 13.26 3.84 10.72
C SER A 321 12.04 2.90 10.71
N ARG A 322 12.10 1.75 11.39
CA ARG A 322 11.05 0.73 11.40
C ARG A 322 10.94 0.07 12.78
N SER A 323 9.71 -0.26 13.18
CA SER A 323 9.46 -1.13 14.34
C SER A 323 9.81 -2.58 14.02
N ARG A 324 10.14 -3.37 15.04
CA ARG A 324 10.32 -4.83 14.93
C ARG A 324 9.10 -5.53 14.32
N GLY A 325 9.32 -6.76 13.87
CA GLY A 325 8.33 -7.62 13.21
C GLY A 325 7.77 -8.74 14.08
N ILE A 326 8.38 -9.04 15.24
CA ILE A 326 7.95 -10.09 16.19
C ILE A 326 7.58 -9.43 17.52
N TYR A 327 6.47 -9.87 18.12
CA TYR A 327 5.93 -9.35 19.37
C TYR A 327 5.34 -10.46 20.24
N ILE A 328 5.27 -10.23 21.55
CA ILE A 328 4.50 -11.04 22.51
C ILE A 328 3.22 -10.29 22.87
N TRP A 329 2.08 -10.98 22.83
CA TRP A 329 0.79 -10.43 23.22
C TRP A 329 -0.15 -11.54 23.68
N GLY A 330 -0.83 -11.37 24.82
CA GLY A 330 -1.77 -12.36 25.35
C GLY A 330 -1.15 -13.74 25.56
N ALA A 331 0.07 -13.78 26.12
CA ALA A 331 0.90 -14.97 26.31
C ALA A 331 1.24 -15.77 25.02
N LYS A 332 1.19 -15.12 23.84
CA LYS A 332 1.47 -15.74 22.53
C LYS A 332 2.45 -14.90 21.72
N ILE A 333 3.29 -15.56 20.93
CA ILE A 333 4.14 -14.87 19.95
C ILE A 333 3.33 -14.59 18.67
N CYS A 334 3.51 -13.41 18.10
CA CYS A 334 2.96 -13.06 16.80
C CYS A 334 3.98 -12.34 15.92
N SER A 335 3.79 -12.46 14.59
CA SER A 335 4.44 -11.61 13.61
C SER A 335 3.49 -10.51 13.15
N VAL A 336 3.99 -9.28 12.99
CA VAL A 336 3.22 -8.12 12.53
C VAL A 336 3.85 -7.53 11.28
N THR A 337 3.13 -7.57 10.15
CA THR A 337 3.52 -6.92 8.90
C THR A 337 2.67 -5.69 8.60
N ARG A 338 3.25 -4.69 7.92
CA ARG A 338 2.53 -3.52 7.41
C ARG A 338 2.35 -3.62 5.90
N HIS A 339 1.11 -3.64 5.43
CA HIS A 339 0.80 -3.85 4.02
C HIS A 339 0.87 -2.54 3.21
N HIS A 340 2.09 -2.10 2.87
CA HIS A 340 2.35 -0.80 2.22
C HIS A 340 1.62 -0.54 0.87
N LYS A 341 0.95 -1.53 0.28
CA LYS A 341 0.07 -1.32 -0.89
C LYS A 341 -1.23 -0.59 -0.56
N SER A 342 -1.72 -0.63 0.69
CA SER A 342 -2.84 0.22 1.13
C SER A 342 -2.39 1.68 1.17
N ARG A 343 -1.24 1.97 1.78
CA ARG A 343 -0.67 3.31 1.96
C ARG A 343 -0.50 4.07 0.64
N ARG A 344 -0.11 3.39 -0.43
CA ARG A 344 0.01 4.01 -1.77
C ARG A 344 -1.33 4.38 -2.43
N ARG A 345 -2.48 4.02 -1.83
CA ARG A 345 -3.84 4.33 -2.30
C ARG A 345 -4.66 5.17 -1.31
N THR A 346 -4.53 4.92 0.00
CA THR A 346 -5.32 5.57 1.06
C THR A 346 -4.50 6.48 1.98
N ASN A 347 -3.18 6.54 1.80
CA ASN A 347 -2.20 7.14 2.73
C ASN A 347 -2.18 6.51 4.14
N ARG A 348 -2.68 5.27 4.31
CA ARG A 348 -2.73 4.57 5.60
C ARG A 348 -2.21 3.13 5.52
N GLU A 349 -1.57 2.62 6.59
CA GLU A 349 -0.91 1.31 6.63
C GLU A 349 -1.77 0.24 7.30
N PHE A 350 -2.38 -0.64 6.52
CA PHE A 350 -3.07 -1.84 7.03
C PHE A 350 -2.05 -2.72 7.79
N TYR A 351 -2.28 -2.95 9.07
CA TYR A 351 -1.51 -3.90 9.90
C TYR A 351 -2.07 -5.32 9.78
N VAL A 352 -1.19 -6.31 9.67
CA VAL A 352 -1.57 -7.74 9.74
C VAL A 352 -0.80 -8.39 10.87
N ALA A 353 -1.48 -8.89 11.90
CA ALA A 353 -0.86 -9.79 12.88
C ALA A 353 -1.15 -11.25 12.49
N ARG A 354 -0.18 -12.14 12.73
CA ARG A 354 -0.34 -13.60 12.69
C ARG A 354 0.22 -14.15 13.98
N PHE A 355 -0.65 -14.72 14.80
CA PHE A 355 -0.23 -15.45 15.99
C PHE A 355 0.21 -16.84 15.58
N PHE A 356 1.22 -17.36 16.27
CA PHE A 356 1.76 -18.70 16.05
C PHE A 356 1.19 -19.70 17.05
N SER A 357 1.24 -20.99 16.72
CA SER A 357 0.98 -22.09 17.66
C SER A 357 2.05 -22.15 18.74
N PHE A 358 1.80 -22.91 19.81
CA PHE A 358 2.75 -23.04 20.92
C PHE A 358 4.12 -23.63 20.48
N PRO A 359 4.19 -24.75 19.71
CA PRO A 359 5.48 -25.29 19.26
C PRO A 359 6.29 -24.29 18.42
N VAL A 360 5.65 -23.63 17.44
CA VAL A 360 6.31 -22.62 16.59
C VAL A 360 6.73 -21.39 17.39
N SER A 361 5.94 -20.98 18.39
CA SER A 361 6.32 -19.93 19.34
C SER A 361 7.57 -20.30 20.14
N MET A 362 7.71 -21.55 20.60
CA MET A 362 8.92 -21.98 21.32
C MET A 362 10.16 -21.97 20.42
N LEU A 363 10.05 -22.39 19.16
CA LEU A 363 11.16 -22.30 18.20
C LEU A 363 11.57 -20.85 17.91
N ILE A 364 10.60 -19.92 17.77
CA ILE A 364 10.89 -18.49 17.60
C ILE A 364 11.54 -17.90 18.87
N PHE A 365 11.10 -18.32 20.06
CA PHE A 365 11.69 -17.89 21.33
C PHE A 365 13.14 -18.37 21.47
N GLN A 366 13.38 -19.68 21.30
CA GLN A 366 14.72 -20.28 21.33
C GLN A 366 15.67 -19.59 20.34
N TYR A 367 15.16 -19.30 19.14
CA TYR A 367 15.91 -18.59 18.11
C TYR A 367 16.36 -17.20 18.56
N LEU A 368 15.42 -16.39 19.06
CA LEU A 368 15.66 -14.99 19.39
C LEU A 368 16.48 -14.79 20.66
N VAL A 369 16.32 -15.66 21.65
CA VAL A 369 16.97 -15.56 22.97
C VAL A 369 18.34 -16.24 22.99
N TYR A 370 18.47 -17.46 22.46
CA TYR A 370 19.69 -18.26 22.63
C TYR A 370 20.49 -18.40 21.33
N ILE A 371 19.88 -18.91 20.25
CA ILE A 371 20.61 -19.34 19.05
C ILE A 371 21.19 -18.12 18.30
N ARG A 372 20.38 -17.11 17.99
CA ARG A 372 20.81 -15.94 17.20
C ARG A 372 21.91 -15.12 17.90
N PRO A 373 21.84 -14.80 19.20
CA PRO A 373 22.95 -14.10 19.87
C PRO A 373 24.22 -14.96 19.99
N THR A 374 24.08 -16.29 20.17
CA THR A 374 25.21 -17.24 20.12
C THR A 374 25.91 -17.19 18.77
N VAL A 375 25.15 -17.23 17.66
CA VAL A 375 25.70 -17.05 16.31
C VAL A 375 26.41 -15.70 16.14
N TYR A 376 25.87 -14.61 16.68
CA TYR A 376 26.54 -13.30 16.63
C TYR A 376 27.84 -13.27 17.45
N ALA A 377 27.92 -14.00 18.56
CA ALA A 377 29.16 -14.17 19.31
C ALA A 377 30.21 -14.97 18.50
N ILE A 378 29.80 -16.07 17.86
CA ILE A 378 30.65 -16.90 16.99
C ILE A 378 31.19 -16.09 15.80
N LEU A 379 30.34 -15.32 15.10
CA LEU A 379 30.76 -14.46 13.99
C LEU A 379 31.79 -13.42 14.42
N ARG A 380 31.62 -12.79 15.59
CA ARG A 380 32.56 -11.80 16.12
C ARG A 380 33.88 -12.44 16.59
N LYS A 381 33.83 -13.63 17.20
CA LYS A 381 35.01 -14.30 17.81
C LYS A 381 35.83 -15.14 16.84
N CYS A 382 35.19 -15.95 16.00
CA CYS A 382 35.85 -16.89 15.09
C CYS A 382 36.13 -16.31 13.69
N PHE A 383 35.33 -15.32 13.26
CA PHE A 383 35.39 -14.78 11.89
C PHE A 383 35.60 -13.25 11.83
N HIS A 384 35.70 -12.59 12.98
CA HIS A 384 35.86 -11.13 13.12
C HIS A 384 34.82 -10.28 12.36
N ARG A 385 33.61 -10.84 12.17
CA ARG A 385 32.49 -10.18 11.46
C ARG A 385 31.46 -9.66 12.46
N GLU A 386 31.15 -8.37 12.39
CA GLU A 386 30.00 -7.80 13.08
C GLU A 386 28.78 -7.74 12.16
N ARG A 387 27.66 -8.33 12.59
CA ARG A 387 26.35 -8.09 11.98
C ARG A 387 25.66 -6.91 12.66
N LYS A 388 25.13 -5.98 11.86
CA LYS A 388 24.31 -4.83 12.31
C LYS A 388 22.89 -4.88 11.72
N ASP A 389 22.57 -5.95 10.99
CA ASP A 389 21.31 -6.13 10.27
C ASP A 389 20.17 -6.56 11.19
N ALA A 390 19.11 -5.75 11.25
CA ALA A 390 17.93 -6.09 12.04
C ALA A 390 17.05 -7.18 11.40
N LEU A 391 17.24 -7.51 10.11
CA LEU A 391 16.41 -8.49 9.38
C LEU A 391 16.43 -9.87 10.04
N LEU A 392 15.24 -10.41 10.31
CA LEU A 392 15.06 -11.70 10.99
C LEU A 392 15.57 -12.86 10.13
N PHE A 393 15.07 -12.98 8.90
CA PHE A 393 15.32 -14.09 7.98
C PHE A 393 16.48 -13.79 7.01
N LEU A 394 17.66 -13.48 7.54
CA LEU A 394 18.88 -13.20 6.76
C LEU A 394 19.96 -14.28 7.03
N PRO A 395 20.38 -15.05 6.01
CA PRO A 395 21.48 -16.03 6.12
C PRO A 395 22.79 -15.43 6.61
N LEU A 396 23.55 -16.23 7.36
CA LEU A 396 24.75 -15.80 8.07
C LEU A 396 26.01 -16.60 7.66
N SER A 397 25.88 -17.81 7.11
CA SER A 397 27.02 -18.60 6.64
C SER A 397 27.44 -18.23 5.21
N ARG A 398 26.48 -17.94 4.32
CA ARG A 398 26.70 -17.59 2.90
C ARG A 398 25.76 -16.46 2.49
N GLY A 399 26.26 -15.52 1.68
CA GLY A 399 25.49 -14.35 1.19
C GLY A 399 24.38 -14.65 0.17
N ALA A 400 23.85 -15.88 0.14
CA ALA A 400 22.81 -16.29 -0.79
C ALA A 400 21.41 -15.89 -0.31
N GLU A 401 20.55 -15.45 -1.22
CA GLU A 401 19.18 -15.07 -0.90
C GLU A 401 18.35 -16.28 -0.41
N LEU A 402 17.93 -16.27 0.85
CA LEU A 402 17.15 -17.34 1.51
C LEU A 402 15.94 -17.82 0.67
N ARG A 403 15.32 -16.88 -0.06
CA ARG A 403 14.20 -17.09 -0.98
C ARG A 403 14.47 -18.09 -2.12
N ARG A 404 15.74 -18.32 -2.52
CA ARG A 404 16.11 -19.38 -3.47
C ARG A 404 16.19 -20.78 -2.84
N HIS A 405 16.34 -20.85 -1.52
CA HIS A 405 16.51 -22.12 -0.79
C HIS A 405 15.20 -22.69 -0.24
N CYS A 406 14.14 -21.88 -0.06
CA CYS A 406 12.83 -22.37 0.39
C CYS A 406 12.18 -23.41 -0.54
N SER A 407 12.60 -23.49 -1.81
CA SER A 407 12.17 -24.54 -2.75
C SER A 407 12.94 -25.86 -2.62
N ALA A 408 13.92 -25.94 -1.73
CA ALA A 408 14.71 -27.14 -1.42
C ALA A 408 14.46 -27.69 -0.01
N THR A 409 13.55 -27.09 0.77
CA THR A 409 13.18 -27.59 2.11
C THR A 409 12.49 -28.96 1.98
N PRO A 410 12.96 -30.01 2.69
CA PRO A 410 12.38 -31.34 2.62
C PRO A 410 10.86 -31.36 2.86
N GLY A 411 10.15 -32.15 2.05
CA GLY A 411 8.70 -32.34 2.15
C GLY A 411 7.85 -31.38 1.30
N ILE A 412 8.33 -30.19 0.92
CA ILE A 412 7.56 -29.28 0.07
C ILE A 412 7.39 -29.88 -1.33
N PRO A 413 6.15 -30.05 -1.86
CA PRO A 413 5.94 -30.60 -3.19
C PRO A 413 6.60 -29.74 -4.28
N ALA A 414 7.28 -30.39 -5.23
CA ALA A 414 7.89 -29.72 -6.36
C ALA A 414 6.83 -28.92 -7.15
N GLY A 415 7.02 -27.60 -7.24
CA GLY A 415 6.07 -26.68 -7.86
C GLY A 415 5.20 -25.86 -6.89
N LEU A 416 5.17 -26.17 -5.58
CA LEU A 416 4.43 -25.40 -4.56
C LEU A 416 5.11 -24.05 -4.22
N GLY A 417 5.31 -23.20 -5.22
CA GLY A 417 5.85 -21.85 -5.03
C GLY A 417 4.92 -20.97 -4.19
N ALA A 418 5.48 -19.96 -3.52
CA ALA A 418 4.76 -19.10 -2.57
C ALA A 418 3.47 -18.45 -3.10
N GLN A 419 3.40 -18.20 -4.42
CA GLN A 419 2.18 -17.70 -5.06
C GLN A 419 1.05 -18.75 -5.08
N LEU A 420 1.38 -20.01 -5.36
CA LEU A 420 0.43 -21.12 -5.34
C LEU A 420 0.04 -21.45 -3.89
N TYR A 421 1.01 -21.54 -2.98
CA TYR A 421 0.73 -21.73 -1.54
C TYR A 421 -0.26 -20.69 -0.99
N ARG A 422 -0.10 -19.40 -1.35
CA ARG A 422 -1.04 -18.35 -0.96
C ARG A 422 -2.47 -18.68 -1.41
N GLN A 423 -2.67 -19.11 -2.66
CA GLN A 423 -4.00 -19.39 -3.20
C GLN A 423 -4.59 -20.66 -2.59
N VAL A 424 -3.77 -21.71 -2.42
CA VAL A 424 -4.11 -22.93 -1.68
C VAL A 424 -4.54 -22.60 -0.24
N SER A 425 -3.81 -21.75 0.49
CA SER A 425 -4.18 -21.35 1.86
C SER A 425 -5.52 -20.61 1.93
N VAL A 426 -5.88 -19.84 0.90
CA VAL A 426 -7.20 -19.18 0.81
C VAL A 426 -8.30 -20.22 0.56
N ALA A 427 -8.14 -21.10 -0.44
CA ALA A 427 -9.11 -22.15 -0.73
C ALA A 427 -9.33 -23.07 0.49
N ILE A 428 -8.27 -23.47 1.19
CA ILE A 428 -8.33 -24.26 2.43
C ILE A 428 -9.08 -23.49 3.53
N THR A 429 -8.83 -22.18 3.68
CA THR A 429 -9.59 -21.34 4.62
C THR A 429 -11.08 -21.37 4.27
N GLU A 430 -11.43 -21.17 3.00
CA GLU A 430 -12.81 -21.10 2.52
C GLU A 430 -13.57 -22.44 2.70
N ARG A 431 -12.91 -23.59 2.54
CA ARG A 431 -13.52 -24.91 2.68
C ARG A 431 -13.60 -25.40 4.14
N HIS A 432 -12.54 -25.25 4.93
CA HIS A 432 -12.42 -25.93 6.24
C HIS A 432 -12.37 -25.01 7.47
N VAL A 433 -12.25 -23.69 7.29
CA VAL A 433 -12.07 -22.74 8.40
C VAL A 433 -13.20 -21.72 8.45
N SER A 434 -13.59 -21.10 7.33
CA SER A 434 -14.71 -20.15 7.31
C SER A 434 -16.08 -20.83 7.42
N THR A 435 -16.17 -22.13 7.14
CA THR A 435 -17.33 -22.98 7.44
C THR A 435 -17.54 -23.22 8.95
N VAL A 436 -16.52 -22.93 9.77
CA VAL A 436 -16.54 -23.01 11.24
C VAL A 436 -16.46 -21.62 11.89
N ALA A 437 -16.11 -20.58 11.14
CA ALA A 437 -15.99 -19.22 11.64
C ALA A 437 -17.36 -18.52 11.71
N VAL A 438 -17.76 -18.13 12.91
CA VAL A 438 -18.95 -17.28 13.15
C VAL A 438 -18.83 -15.98 12.33
N PRO A 439 -19.90 -15.52 11.64
CA PRO A 439 -19.90 -14.24 10.94
C PRO A 439 -19.48 -13.08 11.86
N PHE A 440 -18.38 -12.40 11.50
CA PHE A 440 -17.84 -11.31 12.30
C PHE A 440 -18.34 -9.96 11.82
N ASP A 441 -19.37 -9.43 12.47
CA ASP A 441 -19.61 -7.99 12.53
C ASP A 441 -18.99 -7.43 13.82
N ARG A 442 -18.28 -6.31 13.69
CA ARG A 442 -17.60 -5.61 14.80
C ARG A 442 -18.49 -4.57 15.50
N PHE A 443 -19.68 -4.33 14.96
CA PHE A 443 -20.65 -3.36 15.47
C PHE A 443 -21.98 -4.00 15.89
N ASP A 444 -22.09 -5.34 15.82
CA ASP A 444 -23.27 -6.07 16.29
C ASP A 444 -23.51 -5.77 17.78
N ASP A 445 -24.66 -5.19 18.05
CA ASP A 445 -25.23 -4.92 19.37
C ASP A 445 -26.69 -5.40 19.47
N ALA A 446 -27.07 -6.32 18.58
CA ALA A 446 -28.46 -6.72 18.35
C ALA A 446 -28.67 -8.24 18.29
N THR A 447 -27.65 -9.06 17.99
CA THR A 447 -27.76 -10.52 18.01
C THR A 447 -27.14 -11.14 19.26
N ALA A 448 -27.51 -12.38 19.57
CA ALA A 448 -26.91 -13.17 20.64
C ALA A 448 -25.44 -13.62 20.34
N ALA A 449 -24.88 -13.28 19.17
CA ALA A 449 -23.46 -13.45 18.86
C ALA A 449 -22.61 -12.21 19.21
N ALA A 450 -23.24 -11.10 19.62
CA ALA A 450 -22.56 -9.92 20.13
C ALA A 450 -21.89 -10.23 21.48
N GLY A 451 -20.56 -10.17 21.54
CA GLY A 451 -19.80 -10.48 22.76
C GLY A 451 -19.84 -9.37 23.82
N ASP A 452 -19.64 -9.75 25.08
CA ASP A 452 -19.78 -8.94 26.31
C ASP A 452 -19.11 -7.55 26.30
N GLY A 453 -18.09 -7.37 25.44
CA GLY A 453 -17.49 -6.06 25.13
C GLY A 453 -18.49 -4.97 24.73
N VAL A 454 -19.67 -5.36 24.23
CA VAL A 454 -20.80 -4.48 23.91
C VAL A 454 -21.43 -3.85 25.16
N ALA A 455 -21.51 -4.57 26.29
CA ALA A 455 -22.07 -4.03 27.54
C ALA A 455 -21.28 -2.81 28.04
N PHE A 456 -19.95 -2.81 27.86
CA PHE A 456 -19.10 -1.65 28.15
C PHE A 456 -19.37 -0.45 27.22
N ALA A 457 -19.87 -0.67 26.01
CA ALA A 457 -20.31 0.43 25.14
C ALA A 457 -21.57 1.09 25.71
N TRP A 458 -22.59 0.28 26.01
CA TRP A 458 -23.84 0.73 26.62
C TRP A 458 -23.61 1.42 27.97
N GLN A 459 -22.69 0.91 28.79
CA GLN A 459 -22.27 1.54 30.05
C GLN A 459 -21.65 2.93 29.84
N SER A 460 -21.00 3.18 28.69
CA SER A 460 -20.53 4.52 28.28
C SER A 460 -21.57 5.35 27.53
N GLY A 461 -22.85 4.96 27.53
CA GLY A 461 -23.94 5.70 26.89
C GLY A 461 -23.95 5.64 25.36
N HIS A 462 -23.30 4.65 24.76
CA HIS A 462 -23.08 4.54 23.32
C HIS A 462 -23.37 3.13 22.78
N ARG A 463 -23.86 3.01 21.55
CA ARG A 463 -23.72 1.77 20.77
C ARG A 463 -22.25 1.50 20.43
N PRO A 464 -21.83 0.25 20.17
CA PRO A 464 -20.44 -0.05 19.82
C PRO A 464 -19.89 0.79 18.66
N PHE A 465 -20.70 1.03 17.62
CA PHE A 465 -20.34 1.94 16.52
C PHE A 465 -20.01 3.35 17.04
N GLU A 466 -20.96 3.97 17.74
CA GLU A 466 -20.86 5.33 18.28
C GLU A 466 -19.68 5.49 19.26
N ARG A 467 -19.45 4.48 20.10
CA ARG A 467 -18.33 4.44 21.06
C ARG A 467 -16.99 4.48 20.32
N HIS A 468 -16.83 3.64 19.29
CA HIS A 468 -15.59 3.60 18.52
C HIS A 468 -15.39 4.91 17.73
N THR A 469 -16.45 5.50 17.17
CA THR A 469 -16.37 6.79 16.48
C THR A 469 -16.00 7.94 17.43
N THR A 470 -16.66 8.03 18.58
CA THR A 470 -16.53 9.15 19.53
C THR A 470 -15.15 9.21 20.19
N TYR A 471 -14.63 8.06 20.63
CA TYR A 471 -13.31 7.99 21.28
C TYR A 471 -12.14 7.76 20.30
N GLY A 472 -12.35 8.00 18.99
CA GLY A 472 -11.29 7.97 17.98
C GLY A 472 -10.74 6.59 17.61
N LEU A 473 -11.33 5.51 18.13
CA LEU A 473 -10.92 4.13 17.86
C LEU A 473 -11.27 3.69 16.42
N ASP A 474 -12.37 4.19 15.86
CA ASP A 474 -12.89 3.72 14.57
C ASP A 474 -12.08 4.21 13.36
N GLY A 475 -11.74 5.50 13.37
CA GLY A 475 -11.21 6.20 12.19
C GLY A 475 -9.88 5.68 11.65
N ALA A 476 -9.22 4.76 12.35
CA ALA A 476 -7.92 4.19 12.02
C ALA A 476 -7.85 2.65 12.14
N PHE A 477 -8.96 1.91 12.08
CA PHE A 477 -8.95 0.44 11.96
C PHE A 477 -9.03 0.02 10.48
N PRO A 478 -8.16 -0.87 9.94
CA PRO A 478 -7.01 -1.57 10.54
C PRO A 478 -5.67 -0.83 10.29
N ASP A 479 -5.72 0.50 10.21
CA ASP A 479 -4.59 1.39 9.94
C ASP A 479 -3.70 1.68 11.17
N GLN A 480 -4.07 1.12 12.33
CA GLN A 480 -3.38 1.11 13.62
C GLN A 480 -3.53 -0.26 14.28
N LEU A 481 -2.50 -0.70 15.00
CA LEU A 481 -2.51 -1.97 15.73
C LEU A 481 -3.18 -1.81 17.11
N GLN A 482 -4.49 -2.00 17.17
CA GLN A 482 -5.28 -1.91 18.40
C GLN A 482 -5.46 -3.30 19.09
N PRO A 483 -5.66 -3.37 20.42
CA PRO A 483 -5.91 -4.64 21.11
C PRO A 483 -7.08 -5.45 20.56
N ALA A 484 -8.18 -4.80 20.13
CA ALA A 484 -9.30 -5.48 19.49
C ALA A 484 -8.93 -6.13 18.14
N LEU A 485 -8.06 -5.48 17.35
CA LEU A 485 -7.54 -6.06 16.10
C LEU A 485 -6.66 -7.29 16.39
N LEU A 486 -5.85 -7.23 17.45
CA LEU A 486 -5.04 -8.36 17.93
C LEU A 486 -5.89 -9.52 18.45
N GLN A 487 -6.97 -9.25 19.19
CA GLN A 487 -7.96 -10.27 19.59
C GLN A 487 -8.57 -11.00 18.39
N VAL A 488 -9.00 -10.26 17.36
CA VAL A 488 -9.56 -10.85 16.13
C VAL A 488 -8.52 -11.69 15.40
N TYR A 489 -7.29 -11.19 15.25
CA TYR A 489 -6.20 -11.97 14.65
C TYR A 489 -5.83 -13.22 15.46
N ALA A 490 -5.85 -13.15 16.79
CA ALA A 490 -5.60 -14.30 17.66
C ALA A 490 -6.71 -15.37 17.54
N LYS A 491 -7.98 -14.96 17.38
CA LYS A 491 -9.10 -15.88 17.12
C LYS A 491 -8.94 -16.61 15.79
N VAL A 492 -8.71 -15.91 14.68
CA VAL A 492 -8.59 -16.57 13.35
C VAL A 492 -7.30 -17.40 13.20
N SER A 493 -6.19 -16.99 13.84
CA SER A 493 -5.00 -17.83 13.97
C SER A 493 -5.33 -19.13 14.73
N LYS A 494 -6.09 -19.07 15.84
CA LYS A 494 -6.50 -20.28 16.56
C LYS A 494 -7.29 -21.23 15.63
N SER A 495 -8.32 -20.74 14.93
CA SER A 495 -9.12 -21.57 14.01
C SER A 495 -8.28 -22.20 12.88
N TRP A 496 -7.21 -21.55 12.44
CA TRP A 496 -6.25 -22.13 11.49
C TRP A 496 -5.37 -23.21 12.15
N HIS A 497 -4.84 -22.96 13.35
CA HIS A 497 -4.08 -23.97 14.12
C HIS A 497 -4.92 -25.22 14.41
N ASP A 498 -6.19 -25.03 14.80
CA ASP A 498 -7.17 -26.08 15.09
C ASP A 498 -7.53 -26.90 13.83
N PHE A 499 -7.26 -26.40 12.63
CA PHE A 499 -7.33 -27.15 11.36
C PHE A 499 -5.99 -27.83 11.00
N LEU A 500 -4.87 -27.12 11.14
CA LEU A 500 -3.55 -27.54 10.66
C LEU A 500 -2.94 -28.66 11.53
N TRP A 501 -3.07 -28.53 12.85
CA TRP A 501 -2.46 -29.43 13.83
C TRP A 501 -3.41 -30.52 14.33
N ARG A 502 -4.61 -30.62 13.75
CA ARG A 502 -5.61 -31.66 14.04
C ARG A 502 -5.00 -33.05 13.79
N ARG A 503 -5.02 -33.92 14.80
CA ARG A 503 -4.51 -35.30 14.68
C ARG A 503 -5.46 -36.13 13.81
N GLY A 504 -4.89 -36.90 12.89
CA GLY A 504 -5.64 -37.61 11.84
C GLY A 504 -6.26 -38.94 12.26
N THR A 505 -6.93 -39.01 13.41
CA THR A 505 -7.62 -40.21 13.89
C THR A 505 -8.79 -39.85 14.83
N ASP A 506 -9.95 -39.54 14.26
CA ASP A 506 -11.24 -39.48 14.97
C ASP A 506 -12.35 -40.08 14.10
N LEU A 507 -12.25 -41.38 13.83
CA LEU A 507 -13.34 -42.17 13.26
C LEU A 507 -14.32 -42.58 14.37
N ARG A 508 -15.22 -41.64 14.72
CA ARG A 508 -16.33 -41.79 15.68
C ARG A 508 -15.90 -42.04 17.13
N CYS A 509 -15.84 -40.96 17.92
CA CYS A 509 -16.31 -41.01 19.30
C CYS A 509 -17.63 -40.23 19.42
N VAL A 510 -18.40 -40.52 20.47
CA VAL A 510 -19.74 -39.95 20.71
C VAL A 510 -19.62 -38.60 21.40
N ASP A 511 -20.64 -37.78 21.22
CA ASP A 511 -20.87 -36.49 21.89
C ASP A 511 -21.02 -36.69 23.41
N ASP A 512 -20.02 -36.26 24.19
CA ASP A 512 -20.07 -36.12 25.65
C ASP A 512 -19.41 -34.78 26.01
N GLY A 513 -20.23 -33.79 26.33
CA GLY A 513 -19.80 -32.43 26.66
C GLY A 513 -19.25 -32.33 28.09
N ALA A 514 -18.05 -31.74 28.23
CA ALA A 514 -17.46 -31.39 29.52
C ALA A 514 -16.98 -29.92 29.48
N GLU A 515 -17.91 -29.00 29.71
CA GLU A 515 -17.56 -27.62 30.08
C GLU A 515 -16.94 -27.64 31.48
N ILE A 516 -15.78 -27.01 31.64
CA ILE A 516 -15.17 -26.75 32.95
C ILE A 516 -15.42 -25.26 33.22
N ASP A 517 -16.21 -24.97 34.24
CA ASP A 517 -16.48 -23.61 34.71
C ASP A 517 -16.30 -23.54 36.23
N ASP A 518 -15.56 -22.54 36.70
CA ASP A 518 -15.11 -22.42 38.09
C ASP A 518 -16.08 -21.54 38.92
N ALA A 519 -16.97 -22.17 39.69
CA ALA A 519 -17.75 -21.50 40.72
C ALA A 519 -18.06 -22.43 41.91
N ALA A 520 -18.17 -21.89 43.12
CA ALA A 520 -18.24 -22.66 44.36
C ALA A 520 -19.44 -22.31 45.25
N ASP A 521 -19.79 -23.30 46.09
CA ASP A 521 -20.51 -23.21 47.37
C ASP A 521 -22.06 -23.09 47.37
N ALA A 522 -22.64 -23.30 48.57
CA ALA A 522 -24.05 -23.43 48.95
C ALA A 522 -24.72 -24.81 48.70
N THR A 523 -25.76 -25.12 49.49
CA THR A 523 -26.07 -26.51 49.91
C THR A 523 -27.57 -26.75 50.20
N ILE A 524 -27.98 -28.03 50.27
CA ILE A 524 -29.21 -28.61 50.92
C ILE A 524 -30.45 -28.90 50.02
N HIS A 525 -30.55 -30.20 49.66
CA HIS A 525 -31.72 -31.09 49.58
C HIS A 525 -32.89 -30.93 48.55
N PRO A 526 -33.65 -32.03 48.26
CA PRO A 526 -34.35 -32.21 46.97
C PRO A 526 -35.83 -32.67 47.02
N GLU A 527 -36.54 -32.55 45.89
CA GLU A 527 -37.74 -33.31 45.46
C GLU A 527 -38.09 -32.90 43.99
N SER A 528 -38.93 -33.56 43.17
CA SER A 528 -39.12 -34.98 42.83
C SER A 528 -40.02 -35.08 41.54
N LEU A 529 -40.32 -36.30 41.05
CA LEU A 529 -41.52 -36.64 40.23
C LEU A 529 -41.69 -36.19 38.73
N SER A 530 -40.92 -36.83 37.84
CA SER A 530 -41.45 -37.82 36.84
C SER A 530 -42.22 -37.47 35.53
N ARG A 531 -42.05 -38.39 34.54
CA ARG A 531 -42.99 -38.91 33.49
C ARG A 531 -43.12 -38.28 32.07
N LYS A 532 -42.54 -39.06 31.12
CA LYS A 532 -43.10 -39.61 29.85
C LYS A 532 -42.99 -38.86 28.50
N ARG A 533 -42.63 -39.65 27.46
CA ARG A 533 -42.73 -39.39 26.01
C ARG A 533 -44.17 -39.68 25.47
N PRO A 534 -44.51 -39.34 24.21
CA PRO A 534 -44.27 -40.30 23.10
C PRO A 534 -43.83 -39.69 21.74
N TYR A 535 -43.43 -40.56 20.80
CA TYR A 535 -43.19 -40.34 19.35
C TYR A 535 -44.36 -40.99 18.52
N PRO A 536 -44.30 -41.16 17.18
CA PRO A 536 -44.40 -40.17 16.08
C PRO A 536 -45.50 -40.57 15.04
N MET A 537 -45.59 -39.92 13.86
CA MET A 537 -45.83 -40.55 12.52
C MET A 537 -45.91 -39.51 11.35
N SER A 538 -45.80 -40.01 10.11
CA SER A 538 -45.92 -39.29 8.80
C SER A 538 -47.23 -39.74 8.08
N PRO A 539 -47.47 -39.71 6.72
CA PRO A 539 -46.77 -39.13 5.54
C PRO A 539 -47.71 -38.48 4.45
N SER A 540 -47.19 -38.05 3.27
CA SER A 540 -47.67 -38.46 1.90
C SER A 540 -47.40 -37.49 0.71
N SER A 541 -47.12 -38.10 -0.45
CA SER A 541 -46.55 -37.60 -1.73
C SER A 541 -47.49 -36.91 -2.75
N GLN A 542 -46.89 -36.20 -3.74
CA GLN A 542 -47.21 -36.11 -5.22
C GLN A 542 -46.45 -34.92 -5.89
N GLN A 543 -46.18 -34.80 -7.22
CA GLN A 543 -46.02 -35.75 -8.35
C GLN A 543 -45.18 -35.08 -9.50
N LEU A 544 -45.35 -35.47 -10.79
CA LEU A 544 -44.64 -34.93 -11.99
C LEU A 544 -45.58 -35.04 -13.24
N PRO A 545 -45.45 -34.24 -14.33
CA PRO A 545 -44.61 -34.57 -15.52
C PRO A 545 -44.20 -33.33 -16.41
N SER A 546 -43.69 -33.41 -17.66
CA SER A 546 -42.51 -34.09 -18.27
C SER A 546 -42.32 -33.68 -19.76
N LYS A 547 -41.14 -33.99 -20.37
CA LYS A 547 -40.85 -34.31 -21.82
C LYS A 547 -40.50 -33.24 -22.90
N ILE A 548 -39.43 -33.59 -23.66
CA ILE A 548 -39.15 -33.46 -25.13
C ILE A 548 -39.00 -32.02 -25.71
N ALA A 549 -37.93 -31.53 -26.35
CA ALA A 549 -36.71 -32.02 -27.06
C ALA A 549 -36.77 -32.07 -28.62
N LYS A 550 -35.86 -31.35 -29.31
CA LYS A 550 -35.26 -31.69 -30.63
C LYS A 550 -34.12 -30.74 -31.06
N ILE A 551 -33.45 -31.07 -32.18
CA ILE A 551 -32.17 -30.53 -32.68
C ILE A 551 -32.34 -29.98 -34.10
N SER A 552 -31.64 -28.90 -34.46
CA SER A 552 -31.21 -28.64 -35.86
C SER A 552 -30.01 -27.68 -35.92
N SER A 553 -29.04 -27.97 -36.79
CA SER A 553 -27.90 -27.10 -37.09
C SER A 553 -28.27 -26.01 -38.12
N GLY A 554 -27.53 -24.91 -38.13
CA GLY A 554 -27.55 -23.89 -39.17
C GLY A 554 -26.19 -23.17 -39.23
N THR A 555 -25.70 -22.87 -40.43
CA THR A 555 -24.30 -22.46 -40.68
C THR A 555 -24.26 -21.20 -41.56
N ILE A 556 -23.09 -20.54 -41.60
CA ILE A 556 -22.59 -19.58 -42.63
C ILE A 556 -22.71 -18.06 -42.29
N THR A 557 -21.66 -17.33 -42.73
CA THR A 557 -21.47 -15.87 -42.86
C THR A 557 -21.30 -15.01 -41.60
N ASP A 558 -20.06 -14.57 -41.36
CA ASP A 558 -19.76 -13.17 -41.02
C ASP A 558 -20.16 -12.24 -42.19
N PRO A 559 -20.26 -10.92 -41.94
CA PRO A 559 -19.13 -10.11 -42.41
C PRO A 559 -18.57 -9.13 -41.38
N VAL A 560 -17.33 -8.70 -41.65
CA VAL A 560 -16.59 -7.63 -40.96
C VAL A 560 -17.30 -6.29 -41.09
N ASP A 561 -17.37 -5.52 -40.00
CA ASP A 561 -17.13 -4.07 -40.08
C ASP A 561 -16.47 -3.53 -38.80
N THR A 562 -16.20 -2.23 -38.78
CA THR A 562 -15.11 -1.57 -38.07
C THR A 562 -15.60 -0.41 -37.21
N GLY A 563 -14.72 0.07 -36.31
CA GLY A 563 -14.78 1.47 -35.87
C GLY A 563 -15.04 1.75 -34.39
N VAL A 564 -14.07 2.45 -33.79
CA VAL A 564 -14.24 3.52 -32.79
C VAL A 564 -15.05 3.20 -31.52
N ILE A 565 -14.34 2.82 -30.45
CA ILE A 565 -14.77 3.12 -29.06
C ILE A 565 -13.97 4.31 -28.54
N THR A 566 -14.67 5.34 -28.04
CA THR A 566 -14.09 6.59 -27.54
C THR A 566 -13.34 6.41 -26.22
N ARG A 567 -12.20 7.11 -26.09
CA ARG A 567 -11.39 7.14 -24.86
C ARG A 567 -12.14 7.85 -23.71
N LEU A 568 -12.48 7.14 -22.64
CA LEU A 568 -12.65 7.76 -21.32
C LEU A 568 -11.32 7.70 -20.56
N GLY A 569 -10.77 8.88 -20.22
CA GLY A 569 -9.52 9.00 -19.49
C GLY A 569 -9.66 8.68 -18.00
N TYR A 570 -8.72 7.91 -17.46
CA TYR A 570 -8.55 7.66 -16.03
C TYR A 570 -7.08 7.83 -15.64
N SER A 571 -6.65 9.07 -15.44
CA SER A 571 -5.33 9.36 -14.86
C SER A 571 -5.25 8.91 -13.40
N THR A 572 -4.03 8.66 -12.94
CA THR A 572 -3.66 8.24 -11.56
C THR A 572 -3.79 6.75 -11.26
N LEU A 573 -2.72 6.01 -11.57
CA LEU A 573 -2.14 4.98 -10.69
C LEU A 573 -0.70 4.66 -11.14
N LEU A 574 -0.03 3.74 -10.41
CA LEU A 574 1.26 3.07 -10.72
C LEU A 574 2.55 3.64 -10.09
N ALA A 575 2.79 3.15 -8.86
CA ALA A 575 4.13 3.00 -8.29
C ALA A 575 4.31 1.56 -7.77
N ALA A 576 4.70 0.65 -8.67
CA ALA A 576 5.28 -0.64 -8.31
C ALA A 576 6.79 -0.46 -8.05
N GLY A 577 7.36 -1.30 -7.19
CA GLY A 577 8.81 -1.44 -7.01
C GLY A 577 9.20 -2.89 -7.20
N ALA A 578 10.32 -3.16 -7.89
CA ALA A 578 10.75 -4.50 -8.28
C ALA A 578 12.28 -4.54 -8.47
N GLY A 579 13.02 -4.55 -7.35
CA GLY A 579 14.48 -4.73 -7.36
C GLY A 579 14.89 -6.19 -7.41
N GLU A 580 15.93 -6.47 -8.20
CA GLU A 580 16.79 -7.67 -8.27
C GLU A 580 18.07 -7.22 -9.04
N GLU A 581 19.22 -7.86 -8.82
CA GLU A 581 20.58 -7.26 -8.90
C GLU A 581 21.46 -7.71 -10.09
N ALA A 582 22.66 -7.09 -10.26
CA ALA A 582 23.87 -7.64 -10.89
C ALA A 582 25.10 -6.71 -10.69
N ASP A 583 26.31 -7.28 -10.54
CA ASP A 583 27.58 -6.62 -10.14
C ASP A 583 28.81 -7.40 -10.72
N GLY A 584 30.08 -6.94 -10.75
CA GLY A 584 30.67 -5.63 -10.38
C GLY A 584 32.19 -5.74 -10.07
N ILE A 585 33.07 -5.26 -10.98
CA ILE A 585 34.57 -5.23 -10.95
C ILE A 585 35.01 -4.06 -11.88
N GLY A 586 36.11 -3.29 -11.75
CA GLY A 586 37.27 -3.25 -10.82
C GLY A 586 38.63 -3.23 -11.59
N ASP A 587 39.75 -2.63 -11.18
CA ASP A 587 40.12 -1.72 -10.06
C ASP A 587 41.53 -1.06 -10.32
N GLU A 588 42.05 -0.25 -9.37
CA GLU A 588 43.42 0.32 -9.20
C GLU A 588 43.93 1.60 -9.97
N GLU A 589 44.92 2.23 -9.31
CA GLU A 589 45.56 3.58 -9.27
C GLU A 589 46.59 3.96 -10.41
N PRO A 590 47.40 5.09 -10.37
CA PRO A 590 47.29 6.44 -9.73
C PRO A 590 47.86 7.69 -10.51
N ALA A 591 47.71 8.90 -9.91
CA ALA A 591 48.67 10.05 -9.79
C ALA A 591 48.84 11.20 -10.86
N ALA A 592 49.39 12.34 -10.35
CA ALA A 592 49.86 13.63 -10.96
C ALA A 592 48.77 14.63 -11.51
N GLN A 593 48.62 15.92 -11.10
CA GLN A 593 49.48 17.12 -10.88
C GLN A 593 49.65 18.02 -12.14
N ALA A 594 49.56 19.38 -12.14
CA ALA A 594 49.23 20.40 -11.09
C ALA A 594 48.85 21.81 -11.67
N ASP A 595 48.49 22.76 -10.77
CA ASP A 595 48.63 24.25 -10.77
C ASP A 595 47.95 25.25 -11.78
N ILE A 596 46.91 25.98 -11.29
CA ILE A 596 46.90 27.43 -10.87
C ILE A 596 47.67 28.45 -11.77
N PRO A 597 47.09 29.57 -12.30
CA PRO A 597 46.62 30.73 -11.48
C PRO A 597 45.45 31.66 -11.99
N THR A 598 45.05 32.62 -11.13
CA THR A 598 44.10 33.77 -11.29
C THR A 598 44.86 35.11 -11.66
N PRO A 599 44.34 36.39 -11.66
CA PRO A 599 43.18 37.03 -10.95
C PRO A 599 42.43 38.27 -11.59
N SER A 600 41.53 38.91 -10.80
CA SER A 600 41.10 40.35 -10.80
C SER A 600 40.14 40.94 -11.88
N ALA A 601 39.36 42.04 -11.69
CA ALA A 601 38.76 42.76 -10.52
C ALA A 601 37.84 43.97 -10.93
N ILE A 602 37.21 44.69 -9.95
CA ILE A 602 36.74 46.14 -9.94
C ILE A 602 35.22 46.54 -10.19
N ASN A 603 34.56 47.09 -9.14
CA ASN A 603 33.60 48.25 -8.96
C ASN A 603 32.48 48.65 -10.00
N ARG A 604 31.37 49.44 -9.75
CA ARG A 604 30.58 50.02 -8.59
C ARG A 604 29.21 50.60 -9.10
N ALA A 605 28.31 51.12 -8.23
CA ALA A 605 26.97 51.74 -8.53
C ALA A 605 26.72 53.03 -7.63
N PRO A 606 25.52 53.66 -7.34
CA PRO A 606 24.11 53.18 -7.28
C PRO A 606 22.92 54.08 -7.88
N PRO A 607 21.99 54.84 -7.19
CA PRO A 607 20.53 54.85 -7.55
C PRO A 607 19.71 56.21 -7.52
N TYR A 608 18.39 56.17 -7.86
CA TYR A 608 17.36 57.26 -7.73
C TYR A 608 15.91 56.68 -7.91
N LEU A 609 14.70 57.20 -7.56
CA LEU A 609 14.10 58.28 -6.70
C LEU A 609 12.58 57.97 -6.39
N VAL A 610 11.84 58.84 -5.65
CA VAL A 610 10.41 58.71 -5.21
C VAL A 610 9.70 60.09 -5.12
N GLN A 611 8.35 60.18 -5.19
CA GLN A 611 7.57 61.42 -4.90
C GLN A 611 6.12 61.17 -4.37
N GLN A 612 5.39 62.19 -3.87
CA GLN A 612 4.16 62.05 -3.03
C GLN A 612 3.04 63.12 -3.27
N ALA A 613 1.78 62.78 -2.91
CA ALA A 613 0.61 63.67 -2.60
C ALA A 613 -0.09 64.41 -3.80
N GLN A 614 -1.28 65.04 -3.78
CA GLN A 614 -2.58 65.07 -3.01
C GLN A 614 -3.56 66.09 -3.70
N PRO A 615 -4.82 66.41 -3.26
CA PRO A 615 -5.92 65.65 -2.59
C PRO A 615 -7.36 65.93 -3.18
N ALA A 616 -8.42 65.43 -2.51
CA ALA A 616 -9.81 65.95 -2.34
C ALA A 616 -10.80 66.21 -3.52
N ALA A 617 -11.90 65.42 -3.57
CA ALA A 617 -13.25 65.74 -4.08
C ALA A 617 -14.29 64.71 -3.54
N ALA A 618 -15.60 64.92 -3.72
CA ALA A 618 -16.67 64.06 -3.13
C ALA A 618 -17.73 63.57 -4.16
N ASP A 619 -18.46 62.53 -3.75
CA ASP A 619 -19.75 61.98 -4.24
C ASP A 619 -20.01 61.77 -5.76
N VAL A 620 -19.94 60.48 -6.17
CA VAL A 620 -20.98 59.84 -7.01
C VAL A 620 -21.09 58.35 -6.60
N LEU A 621 -22.31 57.80 -6.52
CA LEU A 621 -22.54 56.35 -6.34
C LEU A 621 -22.01 55.56 -7.54
N SER A 622 -21.15 54.55 -7.29
CA SER A 622 -20.68 53.62 -8.33
C SER A 622 -20.97 52.18 -7.95
N ASP A 623 -21.57 51.43 -8.88
CA ASP A 623 -21.92 50.00 -8.74
C ASP A 623 -20.68 49.07 -8.87
N ALA A 624 -19.52 49.54 -8.41
CA ALA A 624 -18.27 48.80 -8.45
C ALA A 624 -18.24 47.78 -7.29
N PRO A 625 -18.00 46.48 -7.56
CA PRO A 625 -18.07 45.46 -6.52
C PRO A 625 -16.98 45.67 -5.46
N LEU A 626 -17.40 45.73 -4.19
CA LEU A 626 -16.57 46.01 -3.03
C LEU A 626 -15.33 45.09 -3.00
N THR A 627 -14.18 45.66 -3.36
CA THR A 627 -12.92 44.93 -3.53
C THR A 627 -12.02 45.12 -2.31
N ILE A 628 -11.67 44.00 -1.68
CA ILE A 628 -10.83 43.90 -0.48
C ILE A 628 -9.71 42.91 -0.81
N SER A 629 -8.80 43.33 -1.69
CA SER A 629 -7.76 42.47 -2.29
C SER A 629 -7.11 41.52 -1.26
N PRO A 630 -7.10 40.19 -1.49
CA PRO A 630 -7.35 39.48 -2.75
C PRO A 630 -8.82 39.12 -3.02
N PHE A 631 -9.77 39.67 -2.26
CA PHE A 631 -11.20 39.33 -2.32
C PHE A 631 -12.04 40.36 -3.09
N VAL A 632 -13.15 39.88 -3.68
CA VAL A 632 -14.28 40.68 -4.16
C VAL A 632 -15.54 40.25 -3.41
N TYR A 633 -16.32 41.19 -2.89
CA TYR A 633 -17.63 40.89 -2.31
C TYR A 633 -18.66 40.61 -3.39
N SER A 634 -19.47 39.57 -3.21
CA SER A 634 -20.61 39.23 -4.07
C SER A 634 -21.90 39.42 -3.28
N SER A 635 -22.60 40.53 -3.52
CA SER A 635 -23.93 40.84 -2.96
C SER A 635 -25.03 39.86 -3.40
N GLN A 636 -24.81 39.10 -4.47
CA GLN A 636 -25.72 38.02 -4.88
C GLN A 636 -25.62 36.78 -3.97
N LEU A 637 -24.48 36.59 -3.30
CA LEU A 637 -24.20 35.42 -2.45
C LEU A 637 -24.05 35.79 -0.96
N ASN A 638 -23.88 37.07 -0.63
CA ASN A 638 -23.37 37.56 0.65
C ASN A 638 -22.06 36.84 1.07
N LEU A 639 -21.15 36.62 0.11
CA LEU A 639 -19.86 35.96 0.29
C LEU A 639 -18.72 36.77 -0.32
N VAL A 640 -17.48 36.49 0.14
CA VAL A 640 -16.25 37.05 -0.43
C VAL A 640 -15.53 36.02 -1.31
N VAL A 641 -15.15 36.42 -2.52
CA VAL A 641 -14.53 35.56 -3.53
C VAL A 641 -13.06 35.92 -3.70
N CYS A 642 -12.16 34.97 -3.41
CA CYS A 642 -10.72 35.16 -3.60
C CYS A 642 -10.34 35.03 -5.08
N ILE A 643 -9.84 36.13 -5.68
CA ILE A 643 -9.49 36.20 -7.09
C ILE A 643 -8.36 35.21 -7.44
N ASP A 644 -7.38 34.99 -6.56
CA ASP A 644 -6.21 34.13 -6.82
C ASP A 644 -6.52 32.63 -6.66
N CYS A 645 -7.44 32.30 -5.75
CA CYS A 645 -7.80 30.92 -5.43
C CYS A 645 -9.06 30.44 -6.16
N LYS A 646 -9.82 31.34 -6.79
CA LYS A 646 -11.07 31.08 -7.53
C LYS A 646 -12.10 30.32 -6.68
N VAL A 647 -12.32 30.79 -5.45
CA VAL A 647 -13.26 30.22 -4.48
C VAL A 647 -13.96 31.33 -3.69
N ALA A 648 -15.26 31.14 -3.44
CA ALA A 648 -16.04 31.92 -2.48
C ALA A 648 -15.92 31.30 -1.09
N ILE A 649 -15.80 32.13 -0.06
CA ILE A 649 -15.63 31.71 1.33
C ILE A 649 -16.52 32.55 2.27
N VAL A 650 -16.86 31.96 3.42
CA VAL A 650 -17.60 32.63 4.50
C VAL A 650 -16.65 33.48 5.35
N ALA A 651 -17.15 34.51 6.04
CA ALA A 651 -16.31 35.54 6.66
C ALA A 651 -15.28 34.98 7.66
N MET A 652 -15.65 34.00 8.49
CA MET A 652 -14.74 33.39 9.47
C MET A 652 -13.62 32.54 8.82
N GLU A 653 -13.82 32.03 7.61
CA GLU A 653 -12.80 31.27 6.88
C GLU A 653 -11.68 32.15 6.32
N ALA A 654 -11.91 33.45 6.16
CA ALA A 654 -10.93 34.38 5.61
C ALA A 654 -9.61 34.38 6.41
N LYS A 655 -9.67 34.20 7.73
CA LYS A 655 -8.47 34.14 8.60
C LYS A 655 -7.64 32.89 8.35
N GLY A 656 -8.29 31.75 8.05
CA GLY A 656 -7.62 30.54 7.60
C GLY A 656 -7.03 30.73 6.19
N HIS A 657 -7.82 31.29 5.28
CA HIS A 657 -7.45 31.54 3.88
C HIS A 657 -6.19 32.41 3.73
N LEU A 658 -6.13 33.54 4.45
CA LEU A 658 -4.99 34.47 4.45
C LEU A 658 -3.75 33.92 5.16
N ASN A 659 -3.86 32.84 5.95
CA ASN A 659 -2.72 32.13 6.52
C ASN A 659 -2.19 30.99 5.63
N HIS A 660 -2.91 30.63 4.57
CA HIS A 660 -2.44 29.67 3.57
C HIS A 660 -1.21 30.20 2.80
N LEU A 661 -0.35 29.30 2.34
CA LEU A 661 0.96 29.61 1.74
C LEU A 661 0.93 30.56 0.54
N ARG A 662 -0.21 30.64 -0.18
CA ARG A 662 -0.41 31.57 -1.30
C ARG A 662 -0.46 33.04 -0.84
N HIS A 663 -1.16 33.33 0.26
CA HIS A 663 -1.41 34.70 0.71
C HIS A 663 -0.47 35.15 1.83
N ARG A 664 -0.03 34.22 2.71
CA ARG A 664 0.92 34.48 3.81
C ARG A 664 2.28 35.03 3.33
N ARG A 665 2.63 34.85 2.04
CA ARG A 665 3.86 35.36 1.42
C ARG A 665 3.69 36.70 0.69
N ILE A 666 2.45 37.13 0.45
CA ILE A 666 2.12 38.33 -0.33
C ILE A 666 1.71 39.48 0.61
N PHE A 667 0.93 39.17 1.65
CA PHE A 667 0.38 40.16 2.57
C PHE A 667 1.03 40.06 3.96
N ALA A 668 1.46 41.20 4.50
CA ALA A 668 2.05 41.32 5.83
C ALA A 668 1.04 40.96 6.95
N PRO A 669 1.49 40.69 8.20
CA PRO A 669 0.57 40.39 9.31
C PRO A 669 -0.47 41.49 9.59
N SER A 670 -0.09 42.77 9.51
CA SER A 670 -1.02 43.92 9.64
C SER A 670 -2.05 43.91 8.52
N GLN A 671 -1.61 43.98 7.26
CA GLN A 671 -2.47 43.95 6.07
C GLN A 671 -3.49 42.80 6.09
N ARG A 672 -3.11 41.62 6.61
CA ARG A 672 -4.02 40.49 6.72
C ARG A 672 -5.05 40.62 7.84
N ASN A 673 -4.78 41.39 8.90
CA ASN A 673 -5.81 41.79 9.86
C ASN A 673 -6.71 42.89 9.26
N ASP A 674 -6.13 43.92 8.63
CA ASP A 674 -6.89 45.01 7.99
C ASP A 674 -7.90 44.48 6.94
N ILE A 675 -7.53 43.43 6.19
CA ILE A 675 -8.42 42.72 5.26
C ILE A 675 -9.53 41.97 6.01
N LEU A 676 -9.24 41.33 7.15
CA LEU A 676 -10.24 40.59 7.92
C LEU A 676 -11.26 41.50 8.56
N ASP A 677 -10.82 42.60 9.17
CA ASP A 677 -11.71 43.55 9.84
C ASP A 677 -12.65 44.21 8.81
N ARG A 678 -12.14 44.53 7.60
CA ARG A 678 -12.95 44.99 6.47
C ARG A 678 -13.92 43.95 5.90
N ILE A 679 -13.63 42.65 6.01
CA ILE A 679 -14.55 41.57 5.59
C ILE A 679 -15.64 41.37 6.65
N LEU A 680 -15.27 41.41 7.93
CA LEU A 680 -16.20 41.27 9.06
C LEU A 680 -17.11 42.49 9.24
N SER A 681 -16.73 43.66 8.72
CA SER A 681 -17.57 44.87 8.68
C SER A 681 -18.58 44.92 7.52
N ILE A 682 -18.68 43.90 6.66
CA ILE A 682 -19.64 43.88 5.55
C ILE A 682 -21.05 43.53 6.10
N PRO A 683 -22.08 44.35 5.85
CA PRO A 683 -23.45 44.03 6.23
C PRO A 683 -23.95 42.71 5.62
N ASP A 684 -24.70 41.93 6.41
CA ASP A 684 -25.35 40.67 6.02
C ASP A 684 -24.44 39.57 5.42
N ILE A 685 -23.12 39.70 5.53
CA ILE A 685 -22.16 38.67 5.10
C ILE A 685 -22.36 37.35 5.86
N ILE A 686 -22.32 36.24 5.13
CA ILE A 686 -22.41 34.90 5.72
C ILE A 686 -21.12 34.59 6.49
N LYS A 687 -21.25 34.32 7.79
CA LYS A 687 -20.13 34.17 8.74
C LYS A 687 -19.53 32.78 8.70
N ASP A 688 -20.38 31.75 8.69
CA ASP A 688 -19.99 30.34 8.78
C ASP A 688 -20.73 29.40 7.81
N GLN A 689 -20.37 28.12 7.83
CA GLN A 689 -20.93 27.09 6.95
C GLN A 689 -22.36 26.66 7.33
N ALA A 690 -22.84 26.94 8.54
CA ALA A 690 -24.20 26.65 8.98
C ALA A 690 -25.17 27.74 8.53
N GLU A 691 -24.79 29.02 8.66
CA GLU A 691 -25.49 30.14 8.00
C GLU A 691 -25.54 29.90 6.47
N LEU A 692 -24.46 29.42 5.85
CA LEU A 692 -24.44 29.07 4.41
C LEU A 692 -25.39 27.92 4.06
N GLN A 693 -25.55 26.92 4.92
CA GLN A 693 -26.46 25.79 4.71
C GLN A 693 -27.94 26.20 4.78
N GLN A 694 -28.27 27.27 5.51
CA GLN A 694 -29.63 27.80 5.63
C GLN A 694 -30.07 28.67 4.43
N ARG A 695 -29.15 29.06 3.54
CA ARG A 695 -29.48 29.86 2.35
C ARG A 695 -29.98 28.99 1.21
N VAL A 696 -30.95 29.51 0.45
CA VAL A 696 -31.42 28.93 -0.81
C VAL A 696 -30.25 28.90 -1.81
N PRO A 697 -29.97 27.78 -2.50
CA PRO A 697 -28.93 27.73 -3.51
C PRO A 697 -29.27 28.63 -4.73
N PRO A 698 -28.26 29.06 -5.52
CA PRO A 698 -28.51 29.81 -6.74
C PRO A 698 -29.50 29.10 -7.68
N LEU A 699 -30.41 29.86 -8.29
CA LEU A 699 -31.40 29.33 -9.23
C LEU A 699 -30.71 28.70 -10.46
N PRO A 700 -31.23 27.62 -11.06
CA PRO A 700 -30.61 26.99 -12.24
C PRO A 700 -30.39 27.93 -13.44
N SER A 701 -31.22 28.96 -13.60
CA SER A 701 -31.09 30.00 -14.64
C SER A 701 -30.05 31.07 -14.32
N THR A 702 -29.42 31.06 -13.14
CA THR A 702 -28.42 32.06 -12.74
C THR A 702 -27.22 32.04 -13.69
N ASN A 703 -26.76 33.22 -14.10
CA ASN A 703 -25.53 33.35 -14.89
C ASN A 703 -24.30 32.82 -14.12
N PRO A 704 -23.24 32.35 -14.81
CA PRO A 704 -22.10 31.73 -14.14
C PRO A 704 -21.43 32.76 -13.21
N ILE A 705 -21.31 32.41 -11.93
CA ILE A 705 -20.88 33.32 -10.89
C ILE A 705 -19.42 33.73 -11.17
N PRO A 706 -19.11 35.05 -11.21
CA PRO A 706 -17.79 35.54 -11.56
C PRO A 706 -16.76 35.25 -10.46
N TYR A 707 -15.49 35.33 -10.84
CA TYR A 707 -14.30 35.15 -9.99
C TYR A 707 -14.11 33.78 -9.30
N ILE A 708 -15.12 32.91 -9.21
CA ILE A 708 -14.94 31.49 -8.85
C ILE A 708 -14.42 30.68 -10.06
N LYS A 709 -14.36 29.34 -9.94
CA LYS A 709 -13.98 28.47 -11.06
C LYS A 709 -15.02 28.55 -12.20
N PRO A 710 -14.60 28.50 -13.48
CA PRO A 710 -15.52 28.43 -14.62
C PRO A 710 -16.53 27.27 -14.52
N PRO A 711 -17.71 27.39 -15.15
CA PRO A 711 -18.69 26.32 -15.20
C PRO A 711 -18.13 25.06 -15.85
N MET A 712 -18.67 23.91 -15.43
CA MET A 712 -18.32 22.58 -15.91
C MET A 712 -19.54 21.99 -16.59
N HIS A 713 -19.43 21.65 -17.87
CA HIS A 713 -20.55 21.27 -18.74
C HIS A 713 -20.86 19.76 -18.74
N ASP A 714 -20.19 18.97 -17.89
CA ASP A 714 -20.39 17.53 -17.70
C ASP A 714 -21.28 17.21 -16.48
N GLY A 715 -22.09 18.16 -16.02
CA GLY A 715 -23.04 17.95 -14.93
C GLY A 715 -24.19 17.00 -15.29
N LEU A 716 -24.67 16.30 -14.27
CA LEU A 716 -25.97 15.64 -14.24
C LEU A 716 -26.86 16.44 -13.29
N GLY A 717 -28.03 16.87 -13.75
CA GLY A 717 -29.00 17.62 -12.94
C GLY A 717 -30.30 16.84 -12.81
N CYS A 718 -30.84 16.70 -11.60
CA CYS A 718 -32.08 15.95 -11.36
C CYS A 718 -33.28 16.63 -12.03
N ASN A 719 -34.23 15.86 -12.55
CA ASN A 719 -35.44 16.42 -13.15
C ASN A 719 -36.46 16.88 -12.09
N GLN A 720 -36.41 16.32 -10.88
CA GLN A 720 -37.39 16.55 -9.81
C GLN A 720 -36.95 17.57 -8.75
N CYS A 721 -35.66 17.92 -8.67
CA CYS A 721 -35.16 18.89 -7.70
C CYS A 721 -33.86 19.58 -8.17
N PRO A 722 -33.38 20.65 -7.50
CA PRO A 722 -32.15 21.37 -7.86
C PRO A 722 -30.82 20.61 -7.67
N TYR A 723 -30.84 19.30 -7.42
CA TYR A 723 -29.62 18.52 -7.15
C TYR A 723 -28.78 18.31 -8.41
N VAL A 724 -27.48 18.64 -8.31
CA VAL A 724 -26.49 18.47 -9.38
C VAL A 724 -25.28 17.69 -8.90
N VAL A 725 -24.81 16.75 -9.72
CA VAL A 725 -23.55 16.02 -9.48
C VAL A 725 -22.92 15.55 -10.79
N ARG A 726 -21.60 15.32 -10.80
CA ARG A 726 -20.85 14.84 -11.98
C ARG A 726 -20.53 13.33 -11.95
N ASP A 727 -20.99 12.62 -10.93
CA ASP A 727 -20.84 11.16 -10.78
C ASP A 727 -22.21 10.50 -10.97
N ILE A 728 -22.34 9.70 -12.04
CA ILE A 728 -23.59 8.99 -12.35
C ILE A 728 -24.04 8.04 -11.24
N ARG A 729 -23.11 7.48 -10.45
CA ARG A 729 -23.45 6.62 -9.32
C ARG A 729 -24.13 7.42 -8.21
N ARG A 730 -23.65 8.65 -7.95
CA ARG A 730 -24.27 9.57 -6.97
C ARG A 730 -25.61 10.10 -7.44
N MET A 731 -25.79 10.33 -8.74
CA MET A 731 -27.11 10.69 -9.29
C MET A 731 -28.11 9.53 -9.15
N GLN A 732 -27.69 8.30 -9.49
CA GLN A 732 -28.50 7.08 -9.28
C GLN A 732 -28.80 6.76 -7.82
N GLU A 733 -27.92 7.17 -6.91
CA GLU A 733 -28.08 7.07 -5.45
C GLU A 733 -29.12 8.09 -4.96
N HIS A 734 -28.93 9.37 -5.28
CA HIS A 734 -29.88 10.46 -5.00
C HIS A 734 -31.28 10.21 -5.56
N CYS A 735 -31.42 9.82 -6.83
CA CYS A 735 -32.74 9.52 -7.40
C CYS A 735 -33.42 8.34 -6.70
N ARG A 736 -32.66 7.38 -6.13
CA ARG A 736 -33.22 6.26 -5.36
C ARG A 736 -33.65 6.66 -3.95
N THR A 737 -32.93 7.55 -3.29
CA THR A 737 -33.25 8.00 -1.92
C THR A 737 -34.33 9.07 -1.89
N GLU A 738 -34.18 10.14 -2.67
CA GLU A 738 -35.09 11.30 -2.60
C GLU A 738 -36.31 11.17 -3.52
N HIS A 739 -36.22 10.34 -4.56
CA HIS A 739 -37.22 10.23 -5.64
C HIS A 739 -37.67 8.78 -5.90
N SER A 740 -37.34 7.84 -4.99
CA SER A 740 -37.73 6.41 -5.03
C SER A 740 -37.43 5.67 -6.34
N TRP A 741 -36.50 6.17 -7.16
CA TRP A 741 -36.23 5.63 -8.49
C TRP A 741 -35.64 4.21 -8.45
N VAL A 742 -36.32 3.29 -9.13
CA VAL A 742 -35.88 1.91 -9.34
C VAL A 742 -35.18 1.81 -10.69
N ASN A 743 -34.02 1.18 -10.72
CA ASN A 743 -33.27 0.91 -11.95
C ASN A 743 -33.94 -0.23 -12.73
N ASP A 744 -34.31 0.04 -13.98
CA ASP A 744 -34.87 -0.91 -14.95
C ASP A 744 -33.91 -2.09 -15.23
N TRP A 745 -32.61 -1.84 -15.12
CA TRP A 745 -31.56 -2.79 -15.46
C TRP A 745 -31.32 -3.85 -14.37
N LYS A 746 -32.22 -4.83 -14.27
CA LYS A 746 -31.97 -6.07 -13.50
C LYS A 746 -30.83 -6.89 -14.14
N LYS A 747 -29.96 -7.45 -13.30
CA LYS A 747 -28.72 -8.12 -13.69
C LYS A 747 -29.02 -9.52 -14.27
N GLY A 748 -28.87 -9.66 -15.59
CA GLY A 748 -29.14 -10.90 -16.34
C GLY A 748 -30.12 -10.70 -17.51
N GLY A 749 -29.85 -11.35 -18.64
CA GLY A 749 -30.56 -11.20 -19.91
C GLY A 749 -29.68 -10.67 -21.04
N ASP A 750 -30.16 -10.79 -22.27
CA ASP A 750 -29.45 -10.35 -23.49
C ASP A 750 -29.30 -8.81 -23.52
N VAL A 751 -28.05 -8.36 -23.43
CA VAL A 751 -27.65 -6.95 -23.45
C VAL A 751 -27.82 -6.33 -24.85
N ALA A 752 -27.62 -7.10 -25.92
CA ALA A 752 -27.71 -6.60 -27.29
C ALA A 752 -29.18 -6.33 -27.68
N ARG A 753 -30.13 -7.13 -27.18
CA ARG A 753 -31.56 -6.88 -27.37
C ARG A 753 -32.06 -5.68 -26.56
N ARG A 754 -31.77 -5.63 -25.25
CA ARG A 754 -32.15 -4.49 -24.37
C ARG A 754 -31.48 -3.17 -24.75
N ALA A 755 -30.39 -3.18 -25.52
CA ALA A 755 -29.79 -1.98 -26.08
C ALA A 755 -30.61 -1.37 -27.24
N ARG A 756 -31.51 -2.13 -27.87
CA ARG A 756 -32.39 -1.70 -28.97
C ARG A 756 -33.80 -1.33 -28.51
N GLU A 757 -34.17 -1.67 -27.28
CA GLU A 757 -35.47 -1.35 -26.67
C GLU A 757 -35.49 0.15 -26.27
N GLN A 758 -36.55 0.87 -26.65
CA GLN A 758 -36.67 2.32 -26.46
C GLN A 758 -36.93 2.62 -24.98
N ARG A 759 -36.01 3.33 -24.32
CA ARG A 759 -36.02 3.49 -22.86
C ARG A 759 -36.96 4.59 -22.38
N GLU A 760 -37.49 4.41 -21.18
CA GLU A 760 -38.10 5.48 -20.40
C GLU A 760 -37.13 6.65 -20.18
N SER A 761 -37.68 7.85 -20.02
CA SER A 761 -36.89 9.07 -19.80
C SER A 761 -36.06 8.96 -18.52
N ARG A 762 -34.73 9.13 -18.63
CA ARG A 762 -33.83 9.17 -17.46
C ARG A 762 -34.29 10.29 -16.51
N PRO A 763 -34.35 10.06 -15.18
CA PRO A 763 -34.82 11.06 -14.21
C PRO A 763 -33.80 12.19 -13.93
N TRP A 764 -32.76 12.32 -14.76
CA TRP A 764 -31.79 13.40 -14.73
C TRP A 764 -31.38 13.83 -16.15
N ARG A 765 -31.19 15.14 -16.34
CA ARG A 765 -30.56 15.74 -17.53
C ARG A 765 -29.05 15.48 -17.52
N THR A 766 -28.45 15.42 -18.72
CA THR A 766 -27.00 15.22 -18.94
C THR A 766 -26.44 16.40 -19.72
N GLY A 767 -25.22 16.85 -19.39
CA GLY A 767 -24.60 18.00 -20.05
C GLY A 767 -24.91 19.34 -19.34
N VAL A 768 -25.27 19.28 -18.06
CA VAL A 768 -25.70 20.43 -17.28
C VAL A 768 -24.48 21.30 -16.91
N SER A 769 -24.54 22.58 -17.25
CA SER A 769 -23.57 23.59 -16.82
C SER A 769 -23.66 23.78 -15.31
N CYS A 770 -22.55 23.54 -14.59
CA CYS A 770 -22.55 23.58 -13.13
C CYS A 770 -21.30 24.23 -12.51
N GLN A 771 -21.47 24.86 -11.36
CA GLN A 771 -20.41 25.48 -10.56
C GLN A 771 -20.48 25.03 -9.10
N ARG A 772 -19.47 25.40 -8.31
CA ARG A 772 -19.41 25.22 -6.85
C ARG A 772 -18.61 26.35 -6.22
N LEU A 773 -18.96 26.72 -4.99
CA LEU A 773 -18.40 27.89 -4.31
C LEU A 773 -16.95 27.65 -3.86
N CYS A 774 -16.69 26.49 -3.25
CA CYS A 774 -15.36 26.10 -2.79
C CYS A 774 -15.13 24.58 -2.99
N ASN A 775 -14.21 23.97 -2.21
CA ASN A 775 -13.90 22.54 -2.32
C ASN A 775 -14.01 21.81 -0.96
N TRP A 776 -14.67 22.42 0.03
CA TRP A 776 -14.87 21.93 1.40
C TRP A 776 -16.24 22.38 1.93
N GLY A 777 -16.64 21.93 3.12
CA GLY A 777 -17.89 22.36 3.76
C GLY A 777 -19.15 22.16 2.91
N TYR A 778 -20.15 23.01 3.12
CA TYR A 778 -21.39 23.04 2.34
C TYR A 778 -21.15 23.57 0.92
N GLY A 779 -20.25 24.55 0.77
CA GLY A 779 -19.87 25.18 -0.51
C GLY A 779 -19.20 24.26 -1.54
N ASN A 780 -18.92 23.00 -1.21
CA ASN A 780 -18.46 21.96 -2.14
C ASN A 780 -19.61 21.30 -2.95
N ARG A 781 -20.88 21.60 -2.63
CA ARG A 781 -22.04 21.19 -3.44
C ARG A 781 -21.97 21.83 -4.83
N TRP A 782 -22.37 21.09 -5.86
CA TRP A 782 -22.56 21.65 -7.20
C TRP A 782 -23.96 22.24 -7.32
N PHE A 783 -24.08 23.35 -8.04
CA PHE A 783 -25.34 23.97 -8.43
C PHE A 783 -25.36 24.22 -9.94
N GLU A 784 -26.56 24.25 -10.52
CA GLU A 784 -26.79 24.51 -11.94
C GLU A 784 -26.68 26.01 -12.25
N VAL A 785 -26.14 26.34 -13.42
CA VAL A 785 -26.05 27.72 -13.94
C VAL A 785 -26.37 27.72 -15.43
N SER A 786 -26.89 28.84 -15.93
CA SER A 786 -27.26 29.03 -17.34
C SER A 786 -28.23 27.99 -17.91
N ARG A 787 -29.18 27.48 -17.11
CA ARG A 787 -30.31 26.70 -17.66
C ARG A 787 -31.15 27.60 -18.58
N PRO A 788 -31.41 27.20 -19.84
CA PRO A 788 -32.34 27.91 -20.71
C PRO A 788 -33.77 27.87 -20.15
N GLU A 789 -34.49 28.98 -20.27
CA GLU A 789 -35.92 29.03 -19.96
C GLU A 789 -36.70 28.12 -20.94
N GLY A 790 -37.67 27.36 -20.41
CA GLY A 790 -38.46 26.39 -21.18
C GLY A 790 -38.03 24.91 -21.06
N ILE A 791 -36.95 24.60 -20.34
CA ILE A 791 -36.56 23.20 -20.02
C ILE A 791 -36.84 22.89 -18.54
N ILE A 792 -37.87 22.07 -18.29
CA ILE A 792 -38.25 21.59 -16.95
C ILE A 792 -37.32 20.45 -16.51
#